data_AF-A0A916M9W1-F1
#
_entry.id   AF-A0A916M9W1-F1
#
_cell.length_a   1.000
_cell.length_b   1.000
_cell.length_c   1.000
_cell.angle_alpha   90.00
_cell.angle_beta   90.00
_cell.angle_gamma   90.00
#
_symmetry.space_group_name_H-M   'P 1'
#
loop_
_entity.id
_entity.type
_entity.pdbx_description
1 polymer ?
#
loop_
_entity_poly.entity_id
_entity_poly.type
_entity_poly.pdbx_seq_one_letter_code
_entity_poly.pdbx_strand_id
1 'polypeptide(L)'
;MKLTSPYILLLILLLPAHLLLAQTSDSLEVEAEKLNEETFILKPTIGLGAGSLKFYGDVLDMKYGNPIIGRFAYELSIANDLTDFLKLKLYVLWGQTSANERNTARNLNFKSRISTGGVILNYNFHHLLNKNRTLSPFIGLGIESLEFHSKTDLYDQYGNQYHYWSDGSIRNLPEDAPNASDAIRVQRDYFYETDLRESNYDGYGKYPERTWAVPIGTGFTMHLSKHLDFVFSTFLHLSFSDLIDNVTKESEGDRMGLHLGNKGKDKLLFTSVSLHYNFQIDEAKRIEKLNQKNVDYLAIDGGDYDQDGVNDFIDECHVTPPNVKVNEKGCPLDSDKDGIPDYADVELNTSLGMPVLPDGSTFTDQLILKDYLDYMDSTGLSNAETIYRKMGNNNYKSKKYMVQVGSFKTGIDNEDINRFLSIADVKITTYGDTLTVITVGNYDNLPDALKRKIQLTEQGYATAEIVSQNDKGIIETVGDEDNNKPVNNKQPLANKDDETFYRVQLGAFNKKQPLSDFTGVSDLLEIKTDDGLFRYFSGSFKDKNNAEQHKNEMKQKGFQDSFVAEYKGGNRVAIYGSGNDINVTNTPGSKYKKENISYRVQLGIFRNQLPKEILGEYLKLGTVETIKEGELTRYVSGNFKSYTEAENLKNELISKGFETAFVISFHNQEMISVKEAKALTE
;
A
#
# COMPACT_ATOMS: atom_id res chain seq x y z
N MET A 1 -49.54 -32.95 -12.81
CA MET A 1 -48.75 -31.85 -13.41
C MET A 1 -49.69 -31.02 -14.29
N LYS A 2 -50.22 -29.92 -13.74
CA LYS A 2 -50.90 -28.82 -14.44
C LYS A 2 -50.72 -27.62 -13.51
N LEU A 3 -49.75 -26.76 -13.84
CA LEU A 3 -49.54 -25.47 -13.17
C LEU A 3 -50.55 -24.47 -13.73
N THR A 4 -51.42 -23.93 -12.90
CA THR A 4 -52.09 -22.65 -13.16
C THR A 4 -52.49 -22.00 -11.85
N SER A 5 -51.64 -21.10 -11.35
CA SER A 5 -52.09 -19.88 -10.68
C SER A 5 -50.97 -18.83 -10.79
N PRO A 6 -51.12 -17.81 -11.64
CA PRO A 6 -50.08 -16.79 -11.87
C PRO A 6 -49.97 -15.77 -10.73
N TYR A 7 -50.81 -15.87 -9.69
CA TYR A 7 -50.88 -14.86 -8.62
C TYR A 7 -49.79 -15.01 -7.54
N ILE A 8 -49.24 -16.21 -7.35
CA ILE A 8 -48.20 -16.46 -6.32
C ILE A 8 -46.83 -15.93 -6.79
N LEU A 9 -46.55 -15.99 -8.09
CA LEU A 9 -45.32 -15.42 -8.65
C LEU A 9 -45.36 -13.88 -8.68
N LEU A 10 -46.56 -13.29 -8.81
CA LEU A 10 -46.75 -11.84 -8.81
C LEU A 10 -46.57 -11.25 -7.40
N LEU A 11 -47.00 -11.95 -6.35
CA LEU A 11 -46.86 -11.47 -4.96
C LEU A 11 -45.39 -11.43 -4.49
N ILE A 12 -44.54 -12.33 -4.99
CA ILE A 12 -43.11 -12.38 -4.68
C ILE A 12 -42.33 -11.28 -5.44
N LEU A 13 -42.87 -10.78 -6.56
CA LEU A 13 -42.33 -9.64 -7.32
C LEU A 13 -42.87 -8.26 -6.85
N LEU A 14 -43.95 -8.22 -6.06
CA LEU A 14 -44.58 -6.98 -5.59
C LEU A 14 -44.12 -6.52 -4.19
N LEU A 15 -43.55 -7.41 -3.37
CA LEU A 15 -43.00 -7.08 -2.06
C LEU A 15 -41.78 -6.11 -2.05
N PRO A 16 -40.96 -5.98 -3.12
CA PRO A 16 -39.98 -4.89 -3.20
C PRO A 16 -40.58 -3.55 -3.69
N ALA A 17 -41.79 -3.55 -4.26
CA ALA A 17 -42.35 -2.36 -4.92
C ALA A 17 -43.21 -1.48 -4.00
N HIS A 18 -43.74 -2.02 -2.90
CA HIS A 18 -44.66 -1.28 -2.01
C HIS A 18 -43.98 -0.58 -0.83
N LEU A 19 -42.67 -0.75 -0.66
CA LEU A 19 -41.90 0.04 0.33
C LEU A 19 -41.28 1.32 -0.26
N LEU A 20 -41.52 1.62 -1.56
CA LEU A 20 -40.91 2.75 -2.27
C LEU A 20 -41.91 3.86 -2.71
N LEU A 21 -43.18 3.79 -2.30
CA LEU A 21 -44.19 4.79 -2.67
C LEU A 21 -44.88 5.36 -1.44
N ALA A 22 -44.15 6.19 -0.70
CA ALA A 22 -44.72 7.11 0.28
C ALA A 22 -43.87 8.37 0.36
N GLN A 23 -43.86 9.18 -0.70
CA GLN A 23 -43.50 10.60 -0.65
C GLN A 23 -43.84 11.26 -1.99
N THR A 24 -44.94 12.00 -2.03
CA THR A 24 -45.11 13.07 -3.00
C THR A 24 -45.44 14.36 -2.28
N SER A 25 -44.78 15.41 -2.75
CA SER A 25 -45.02 16.85 -2.58
C SER A 25 -44.96 17.42 -1.15
N ASP A 26 -43.80 18.00 -0.80
CA ASP A 26 -43.74 19.45 -0.70
C ASP A 26 -42.30 19.98 -0.80
N SER A 27 -42.19 21.13 -1.47
CA SER A 27 -41.13 22.16 -1.54
C SER A 27 -39.66 21.87 -1.20
N LEU A 28 -38.83 22.35 -2.14
CA LEU A 28 -37.43 22.79 -2.05
C LEU A 28 -37.04 23.44 -0.71
N GLU A 29 -35.75 23.33 -0.37
CA GLU A 29 -35.04 23.83 0.83
C GLU A 29 -35.06 22.93 2.09
N VAL A 30 -34.29 21.83 2.06
CA VAL A 30 -33.44 21.44 3.21
C VAL A 30 -32.17 20.78 2.66
N GLU A 31 -31.14 21.60 2.55
CA GLU A 31 -29.76 21.22 2.24
C GLU A 31 -29.08 20.66 3.52
N ALA A 32 -28.28 19.61 3.35
CA ALA A 32 -27.14 19.25 4.20
C ALA A 32 -27.33 18.70 5.65
N GLU A 33 -28.37 17.91 5.98
CA GLU A 33 -28.41 17.23 7.30
C GLU A 33 -28.92 15.76 7.33
N LYS A 34 -28.85 15.02 6.23
CA LYS A 34 -29.15 13.56 6.20
C LYS A 34 -28.00 12.72 5.69
N LEU A 35 -26.92 12.65 6.47
CA LEU A 35 -25.84 11.67 6.31
C LEU A 35 -25.71 10.87 7.61
N ASN A 36 -26.79 10.17 7.99
CA ASN A 36 -26.78 9.10 9.00
C ASN A 36 -28.14 8.36 9.07
N GLU A 37 -28.86 8.22 7.96
CA GLU A 37 -29.89 7.19 7.90
C GLU A 37 -29.16 5.85 7.65
N GLU A 38 -29.04 5.01 8.68
CA GLU A 38 -28.68 3.60 8.55
C GLU A 38 -29.69 2.94 7.60
N THR A 39 -29.42 3.01 6.30
CA THR A 39 -30.27 2.39 5.29
C THR A 39 -30.33 0.90 5.61
N PHE A 40 -31.54 0.35 5.81
CA PHE A 40 -31.75 -1.06 6.09
C PHE A 40 -31.10 -1.91 4.97
N ILE A 41 -29.94 -2.51 5.28
CA ILE A 41 -29.18 -3.28 4.29
C ILE A 41 -29.82 -4.67 4.19
N LEU A 42 -30.48 -4.94 3.07
CA LEU A 42 -31.00 -6.27 2.75
C LEU A 42 -29.82 -7.23 2.50
N LYS A 43 -29.58 -8.16 3.43
CA LYS A 43 -28.59 -9.25 3.35
C LYS A 43 -29.34 -10.60 3.24
N PRO A 44 -29.93 -10.90 2.06
CA PRO A 44 -30.79 -12.06 1.94
C PRO A 44 -29.98 -13.35 2.07
N THR A 45 -30.38 -14.18 3.03
CA THR A 45 -29.89 -15.54 3.21
C THR A 45 -30.95 -16.50 2.70
N ILE A 46 -30.61 -17.38 1.76
CA ILE A 46 -31.53 -18.41 1.27
C ILE A 46 -31.20 -19.71 2.00
N GLY A 47 -32.22 -20.32 2.61
CA GLY A 47 -32.12 -21.59 3.33
C GLY A 47 -32.90 -22.69 2.64
N LEU A 48 -32.27 -23.85 2.48
CA LEU A 48 -32.91 -25.10 2.04
C LEU A 48 -32.81 -26.13 3.16
N GLY A 49 -33.96 -26.58 3.64
CA GLY A 49 -34.08 -27.51 4.75
C GLY A 49 -34.80 -28.80 4.38
N ALA A 50 -34.44 -29.88 5.05
CA ALA A 50 -35.15 -31.13 5.02
C ALA A 50 -35.21 -31.71 6.43
N GLY A 51 -36.33 -32.37 6.75
CA GLY A 51 -36.56 -32.82 8.11
C GLY A 51 -37.73 -33.77 8.25
N SER A 52 -38.04 -34.06 9.51
CA SER A 52 -39.15 -34.90 9.90
C SER A 52 -40.28 -34.05 10.46
N LEU A 53 -41.48 -34.25 9.94
CA LEU A 53 -42.73 -33.65 10.37
C LEU A 53 -43.57 -34.71 11.08
N LYS A 54 -43.85 -34.45 12.34
CA LYS A 54 -44.61 -35.36 13.22
C LYS A 54 -45.88 -34.69 13.69
N PHE A 55 -46.97 -35.44 13.72
CA PHE A 55 -48.27 -34.98 14.20
C PHE A 55 -48.46 -35.29 15.68
N TYR A 56 -49.15 -34.39 16.37
CA TYR A 56 -49.68 -34.60 17.71
C TYR A 56 -51.11 -34.05 17.78
N GLY A 57 -52.04 -34.86 18.26
CA GLY A 57 -53.46 -34.55 18.33
C GLY A 57 -54.21 -35.72 18.92
N ASP A 58 -55.43 -35.96 18.45
CA ASP A 58 -56.33 -36.98 18.97
C ASP A 58 -55.91 -38.41 18.62
N VAL A 59 -55.46 -38.64 17.39
CA VAL A 59 -54.99 -39.98 16.96
C VAL A 59 -53.60 -40.32 17.54
N LEU A 60 -52.79 -39.32 17.92
CA LEU A 60 -51.46 -39.54 18.50
C LEU A 60 -51.10 -38.45 19.53
N ASP A 61 -51.13 -38.82 20.80
CA ASP A 61 -50.73 -37.95 21.90
C ASP A 61 -49.20 -37.74 21.92
N MET A 62 -48.78 -36.54 22.28
CA MET A 62 -47.40 -36.10 22.48
C MET A 62 -46.65 -36.90 23.55
N LYS A 63 -47.36 -37.60 24.44
CA LYS A 63 -46.76 -38.52 25.42
C LYS A 63 -46.09 -39.75 24.78
N TYR A 64 -46.43 -40.07 23.52
CA TYR A 64 -45.98 -41.31 22.87
C TYR A 64 -45.15 -41.03 21.60
N GLY A 65 -44.00 -41.72 21.51
CA GLY A 65 -43.15 -41.79 20.33
C GLY A 65 -41.98 -40.80 20.29
N ASN A 66 -40.92 -41.16 19.55
CA ASN A 66 -39.72 -40.35 19.41
C ASN A 66 -40.00 -39.05 18.61
N PRO A 67 -39.57 -37.86 19.06
CA PRO A 67 -39.82 -36.58 18.38
C PRO A 67 -39.17 -36.46 17.00
N ILE A 68 -38.20 -37.31 16.68
CA ILE A 68 -37.43 -37.30 15.42
C ILE A 68 -38.03 -38.29 14.39
N ILE A 69 -38.87 -39.23 14.83
CA ILE A 69 -39.48 -40.24 13.95
C ILE A 69 -40.84 -39.74 13.47
N GLY A 70 -40.86 -39.15 12.29
CA GLY A 70 -42.04 -38.66 11.57
C GLY A 70 -41.85 -38.76 10.06
N ARG A 71 -42.77 -38.16 9.29
CA ARG A 71 -42.71 -38.19 7.82
C ARG A 71 -41.85 -37.08 7.26
N PHE A 72 -41.33 -37.28 6.06
CA PHE A 72 -40.40 -36.33 5.46
C PHE A 72 -41.09 -35.01 5.04
N ALA A 73 -40.41 -33.90 5.27
CA ALA A 73 -40.82 -32.57 4.86
C ALA A 73 -39.60 -31.71 4.47
N TYR A 74 -39.84 -30.70 3.63
CA TYR A 74 -38.84 -29.79 3.11
C TYR A 74 -39.22 -28.35 3.42
N GLU A 75 -38.23 -27.52 3.70
CA GLU A 75 -38.38 -26.09 3.97
C GLU A 75 -37.55 -25.29 2.96
N LEU A 76 -38.16 -24.28 2.36
CA LEU A 76 -37.43 -23.20 1.67
C LEU A 76 -37.64 -21.93 2.49
N SER A 77 -36.55 -21.21 2.76
CA SER A 77 -36.60 -19.98 3.54
C SER A 77 -35.75 -18.87 2.93
N ILE A 78 -36.19 -17.63 3.16
CA ILE A 78 -35.43 -16.42 2.92
C ILE A 78 -35.37 -15.69 4.26
N ALA A 79 -34.16 -15.41 4.73
CA ALA A 79 -33.95 -14.71 5.98
C ALA A 79 -33.15 -13.43 5.78
N ASN A 80 -33.39 -12.44 6.61
CA ASN A 80 -32.57 -11.24 6.69
C ASN A 80 -32.30 -10.90 8.16
N ASP A 81 -31.09 -10.45 8.45
CA ASP A 81 -30.72 -9.96 9.78
C ASP A 81 -31.34 -8.57 9.97
N LEU A 82 -32.21 -8.42 10.96
CA LEU A 82 -32.78 -7.13 11.35
C LEU A 82 -31.81 -6.38 12.27
N THR A 83 -31.12 -7.12 13.13
CA THR A 83 -30.07 -6.64 14.04
C THR A 83 -29.04 -7.76 14.23
N ASP A 84 -27.94 -7.48 14.94
CA ASP A 84 -26.96 -8.50 15.34
C ASP A 84 -27.56 -9.70 16.10
N PHE A 85 -28.72 -9.51 16.75
CA PHE A 85 -29.36 -10.52 17.59
C PHE A 85 -30.68 -11.07 17.07
N LEU A 86 -31.27 -10.43 16.06
CA LEU A 86 -32.62 -10.70 15.58
C LEU A 86 -32.63 -10.94 14.06
N LYS A 87 -33.12 -12.11 13.65
CA LYS A 87 -33.22 -12.52 12.24
C LYS A 87 -34.67 -12.76 11.87
N LEU A 88 -35.16 -12.10 10.83
CA LEU A 88 -36.47 -12.33 10.25
C LEU A 88 -36.38 -13.42 9.18
N LYS A 89 -37.16 -14.48 9.31
CA LYS A 89 -37.20 -15.62 8.37
C LYS A 89 -38.60 -15.75 7.76
N LEU A 90 -38.70 -15.57 6.45
CA LEU A 90 -39.83 -15.99 5.65
C LEU A 90 -39.61 -17.42 5.22
N TYR A 91 -40.60 -18.30 5.36
CA TYR A 91 -40.44 -19.69 4.96
C TYR A 91 -41.72 -20.27 4.38
N VAL A 92 -41.51 -21.33 3.61
CA VAL A 92 -42.54 -22.23 3.10
C VAL A 92 -42.11 -23.66 3.39
N LEU A 93 -43.04 -24.44 3.96
CA LEU A 93 -42.83 -25.84 4.33
C LEU A 93 -43.76 -26.71 3.50
N TRP A 94 -43.24 -27.79 2.92
CA TRP A 94 -44.05 -28.80 2.24
C TRP A 94 -43.69 -30.18 2.74
N GLY A 95 -44.70 -30.95 3.14
CA GLY A 95 -44.46 -32.26 3.71
C GLY A 95 -45.70 -33.11 3.81
N GLN A 96 -45.50 -34.25 4.46
CA GLN A 96 -46.57 -35.14 4.87
C GLN A 96 -46.46 -35.39 6.35
N THR A 97 -47.59 -35.67 6.98
CA THR A 97 -47.65 -36.25 8.32
C THR A 97 -48.64 -37.41 8.31
N SER A 98 -48.54 -38.29 9.29
CA SER A 98 -49.52 -39.36 9.49
C SER A 98 -49.51 -39.81 10.92
N ALA A 99 -50.64 -40.33 11.37
CA ALA A 99 -50.72 -41.04 12.63
C ALA A 99 -51.59 -42.29 12.49
N ASN A 100 -51.38 -43.22 13.42
CA ASN A 100 -52.08 -44.49 13.46
C ASN A 100 -52.35 -44.85 14.91
N GLU A 101 -53.62 -45.02 15.24
CA GLU A 101 -54.13 -45.47 16.52
C GLU A 101 -54.72 -46.86 16.35
N ARG A 102 -54.32 -47.78 17.21
CA ARG A 102 -54.85 -49.14 17.23
C ARG A 102 -55.15 -49.55 18.67
N ASN A 103 -56.44 -49.65 19.00
CA ASN A 103 -56.90 -50.15 20.28
C ASN A 103 -58.25 -50.90 20.14
N THR A 104 -58.75 -51.47 21.23
CA THR A 104 -60.00 -52.25 21.25
C THR A 104 -61.27 -51.38 21.18
N ALA A 105 -61.15 -50.07 21.41
CA ALA A 105 -62.26 -49.12 21.42
C ALA A 105 -62.39 -48.30 20.12
N ARG A 106 -61.28 -48.07 19.40
CA ARG A 106 -61.14 -47.17 18.26
C ARG A 106 -59.89 -47.53 17.45
N ASN A 107 -60.01 -47.53 16.13
CA ASN A 107 -58.91 -47.79 15.20
C ASN A 107 -58.92 -46.72 14.12
N LEU A 108 -58.06 -45.71 14.28
CA LEU A 108 -57.99 -44.58 13.37
C LEU A 108 -56.63 -44.50 12.72
N ASN A 109 -56.61 -44.07 11.48
CA ASN A 109 -55.39 -43.76 10.79
C ASN A 109 -55.66 -42.58 9.86
N PHE A 110 -54.64 -41.76 9.65
CA PHE A 110 -54.72 -40.73 8.64
C PHE A 110 -53.34 -40.38 8.13
N LYS A 111 -53.34 -39.81 6.93
CA LYS A 111 -52.18 -39.19 6.30
C LYS A 111 -52.60 -37.85 5.76
N SER A 112 -51.90 -36.81 6.17
CA SER A 112 -52.16 -35.45 5.72
C SER A 112 -50.99 -34.89 4.93
N ARG A 113 -51.29 -34.22 3.81
CA ARG A 113 -50.32 -33.39 3.12
C ARG A 113 -50.37 -32.01 3.76
N ILE A 114 -49.22 -31.54 4.23
CA ILE A 114 -49.08 -30.24 4.91
C ILE A 114 -48.34 -29.28 3.99
N SER A 115 -48.87 -28.08 3.86
CA SER A 115 -48.21 -26.94 3.22
C SER A 115 -48.35 -25.73 4.13
N THR A 116 -47.24 -25.15 4.56
CA THR A 116 -47.27 -23.94 5.40
C THR A 116 -46.46 -22.81 4.78
N GLY A 117 -46.87 -21.58 5.09
CA GLY A 117 -46.16 -20.37 4.70
C GLY A 117 -46.27 -19.36 5.84
N GLY A 118 -45.13 -18.82 6.28
CA GLY A 118 -45.12 -17.99 7.47
C GLY A 118 -43.86 -17.16 7.64
N VAL A 119 -43.85 -16.45 8.77
CA VAL A 119 -42.76 -15.58 9.22
C VAL A 119 -42.34 -16.02 10.61
N ILE A 120 -41.04 -16.19 10.83
CA ILE A 120 -40.43 -16.49 12.12
C ILE A 120 -39.40 -15.41 12.45
N LEU A 121 -39.42 -14.95 13.68
CA LEU A 121 -38.40 -14.10 14.27
C LEU A 121 -37.46 -14.96 15.13
N ASN A 122 -36.19 -15.04 14.75
CA ASN A 122 -35.17 -15.80 15.45
C ASN A 122 -34.31 -14.88 16.31
N TYR A 123 -34.18 -15.21 17.60
CA TYR A 123 -33.32 -14.52 18.56
C TYR A 123 -32.11 -15.40 18.92
N ASN A 124 -30.89 -14.91 18.71
CA ASN A 124 -29.65 -15.72 18.79
C ASN A 124 -28.81 -15.51 20.09
N PHE A 125 -29.35 -14.81 21.09
CA PHE A 125 -28.69 -14.54 22.38
C PHE A 125 -27.33 -13.81 22.30
N HIS A 126 -27.08 -13.03 21.25
CA HIS A 126 -25.80 -12.32 21.05
C HIS A 126 -25.43 -11.34 22.19
N HIS A 127 -26.41 -10.88 22.98
CA HIS A 127 -26.14 -10.06 24.17
C HIS A 127 -25.53 -10.84 25.35
N LEU A 128 -25.75 -12.16 25.42
CA LEU A 128 -25.30 -12.99 26.54
C LEU A 128 -24.06 -13.82 26.17
N LEU A 129 -23.82 -14.03 24.88
CA LEU A 129 -22.84 -15.00 24.39
C LEU A 129 -21.88 -14.32 23.40
N ASN A 130 -20.62 -14.76 23.40
CA ASN A 130 -19.56 -14.13 22.61
C ASN A 130 -19.87 -14.08 21.11
N LYS A 131 -19.48 -12.99 20.43
CA LYS A 131 -19.74 -12.74 19.01
C LYS A 131 -19.02 -13.74 18.09
N ASN A 132 -17.78 -14.11 18.43
CA ASN A 132 -16.94 -15.00 17.62
C ASN A 132 -17.11 -16.47 18.03
N ARG A 133 -18.22 -17.07 17.61
CA ARG A 133 -18.52 -18.49 17.88
C ARG A 133 -18.88 -19.21 16.59
N THR A 134 -18.43 -20.44 16.46
CA THR A 134 -18.80 -21.33 15.35
C THR A 134 -20.23 -21.84 15.51
N LEU A 135 -20.76 -21.87 16.73
CA LEU A 135 -22.10 -22.38 17.04
C LEU A 135 -22.93 -21.31 17.76
N SER A 136 -24.03 -20.90 17.15
CA SER A 136 -24.95 -19.87 17.64
C SER A 136 -26.33 -20.50 17.95
N PRO A 137 -26.70 -20.70 19.22
CA PRO A 137 -28.06 -21.13 19.57
C PRO A 137 -29.07 -20.02 19.24
N PHE A 138 -30.30 -20.40 18.92
CA PHE A 138 -31.40 -19.47 18.74
C PHE A 138 -32.73 -20.05 19.24
N ILE A 139 -33.64 -19.15 19.62
CA ILE A 139 -35.07 -19.43 19.80
C ILE A 139 -35.84 -18.70 18.70
N GLY A 140 -36.96 -19.28 18.26
CA GLY A 140 -37.79 -18.71 17.21
C GLY A 140 -39.27 -18.67 17.62
N LEU A 141 -39.94 -17.58 17.27
CA LEU A 141 -41.38 -17.42 17.39
C LEU A 141 -41.93 -16.82 16.10
N GLY A 142 -43.08 -17.28 15.64
CA GLY A 142 -43.65 -16.79 14.39
C GLY A 142 -45.16 -16.90 14.29
N ILE A 143 -45.65 -16.64 13.08
CA ILE A 143 -47.03 -16.83 12.66
C ILE A 143 -47.02 -17.45 11.26
N GLU A 144 -47.90 -18.41 11.02
CA GLU A 144 -47.98 -19.09 9.73
C GLU A 144 -49.42 -19.42 9.33
N SER A 145 -49.66 -19.47 8.02
CA SER A 145 -50.82 -20.12 7.44
C SER A 145 -50.48 -21.58 7.19
N LEU A 146 -51.26 -22.49 7.74
CA LEU A 146 -51.13 -23.95 7.61
C LEU A 146 -52.30 -24.47 6.77
N GLU A 147 -51.98 -25.14 5.67
CA GLU A 147 -52.93 -25.86 4.83
C GLU A 147 -52.69 -27.36 4.94
N PHE A 148 -53.77 -28.13 5.08
CA PHE A 148 -53.73 -29.56 5.31
C PHE A 148 -54.80 -30.28 4.49
N HIS A 149 -54.43 -31.43 3.91
CA HIS A 149 -55.34 -32.30 3.17
C HIS A 149 -55.23 -33.71 3.69
N SER A 150 -56.26 -34.14 4.42
CA SER A 150 -56.22 -35.35 5.24
C SER A 150 -57.01 -36.48 4.61
N LYS A 151 -56.36 -37.62 4.50
CA LYS A 151 -56.92 -38.85 3.95
C LYS A 151 -56.78 -40.00 4.93
N THR A 152 -57.64 -40.99 4.80
CA THR A 152 -57.63 -42.24 5.59
C THR A 152 -57.53 -43.45 4.65
N ASP A 153 -56.95 -44.51 5.20
CA ASP A 153 -56.82 -45.83 4.58
C ASP A 153 -57.95 -46.73 5.13
N LEU A 154 -58.93 -47.05 4.29
CA LEU A 154 -60.15 -47.79 4.65
C LEU A 154 -60.36 -49.06 3.82
N TYR A 155 -59.76 -49.15 2.63
CA TYR A 155 -59.95 -50.25 1.70
C TYR A 155 -58.62 -50.86 1.29
N ASP A 156 -58.62 -52.17 1.00
CA ASP A 156 -57.49 -52.80 0.33
C ASP A 156 -57.46 -52.54 -1.18
N GLN A 157 -56.36 -52.92 -1.82
CA GLN A 157 -56.17 -52.88 -3.26
C GLN A 157 -57.27 -53.57 -4.09
N TYR A 158 -58.07 -54.46 -3.48
CA TYR A 158 -59.18 -55.17 -4.11
C TYR A 158 -60.55 -54.54 -3.83
N GLY A 159 -60.59 -53.45 -3.05
CA GLY A 159 -61.81 -52.73 -2.66
C GLY A 159 -62.53 -53.30 -1.44
N ASN A 160 -61.92 -54.23 -0.69
CA ASN A 160 -62.49 -54.74 0.55
C ASN A 160 -62.28 -53.74 1.69
N GLN A 161 -63.34 -53.41 2.42
CA GLN A 161 -63.25 -52.51 3.57
C GLN A 161 -62.56 -53.20 4.77
N TYR A 162 -61.76 -52.44 5.52
CA TYR A 162 -61.14 -52.92 6.74
C TYR A 162 -62.09 -52.93 7.93
N HIS A 163 -62.31 -54.12 8.49
CA HIS A 163 -62.99 -54.30 9.76
C HIS A 163 -62.01 -54.84 10.81
N TYR A 164 -61.86 -54.11 11.92
CA TYR A 164 -60.96 -54.46 13.01
C TYR A 164 -61.72 -55.29 14.04
N TRP A 165 -61.28 -56.54 14.24
CA TRP A 165 -61.91 -57.47 15.18
C TRP A 165 -61.25 -57.42 16.56
N SER A 166 -61.98 -57.86 17.58
CA SER A 166 -61.52 -57.93 18.98
C SER A 166 -60.28 -58.81 19.19
N ASP A 167 -60.06 -59.81 18.33
CA ASP A 167 -58.87 -60.68 18.30
C ASP A 167 -57.61 -59.98 17.74
N GLY A 168 -57.72 -58.72 17.33
CA GLY A 168 -56.65 -57.95 16.71
C GLY A 168 -56.39 -58.35 15.24
N SER A 169 -57.27 -59.11 14.60
CA SER A 169 -57.25 -59.33 13.16
C SER A 169 -57.91 -58.18 12.40
N ILE A 170 -57.55 -58.01 11.12
CA ILE A 170 -58.25 -57.13 10.19
C ILE A 170 -58.90 -58.04 9.16
N ARG A 171 -60.21 -57.90 8.93
CA ARG A 171 -60.98 -58.75 8.02
C ARG A 171 -61.85 -57.94 7.07
N ASN A 172 -62.31 -58.60 6.01
CA ASN A 172 -63.18 -57.99 5.00
C ASN A 172 -64.67 -57.93 5.38
N LEU A 173 -65.05 -58.51 6.53
CA LEU A 173 -66.41 -58.50 7.06
C LEU A 173 -66.44 -58.04 8.52
N PRO A 174 -67.51 -57.35 8.97
CA PRO A 174 -67.74 -57.01 10.38
C PRO A 174 -67.75 -58.25 11.29
N GLU A 175 -67.32 -58.09 12.54
CA GLU A 175 -67.29 -59.18 13.54
C GLU A 175 -68.70 -59.63 13.96
N ASP A 176 -69.67 -58.72 13.89
CA ASP A 176 -71.09 -58.94 14.19
C ASP A 176 -71.93 -59.38 12.97
N ALA A 177 -71.30 -59.55 11.79
CA ALA A 177 -72.01 -59.97 10.59
C ALA A 177 -72.55 -61.42 10.72
N PRO A 178 -73.76 -61.73 10.22
CA PRO A 178 -74.32 -63.08 10.27
C PRO A 178 -73.42 -64.15 9.61
N ASN A 179 -72.59 -63.75 8.65
CA ASN A 179 -71.63 -64.58 7.94
C ASN A 179 -70.16 -64.29 8.34
N ALA A 180 -69.92 -63.79 9.56
CA ALA A 180 -68.58 -63.48 10.05
C ALA A 180 -67.62 -64.70 10.01
N SER A 181 -68.13 -65.94 10.05
CA SER A 181 -67.31 -67.15 9.90
C SER A 181 -66.58 -67.22 8.55
N ASP A 182 -67.13 -66.61 7.51
CA ASP A 182 -66.56 -66.61 6.16
C ASP A 182 -65.57 -65.45 5.95
N ALA A 183 -65.33 -64.64 6.98
CA ALA A 183 -64.48 -63.46 6.92
C ALA A 183 -63.02 -63.84 6.66
N ILE A 184 -62.45 -63.29 5.59
CA ILE A 184 -61.07 -63.46 5.19
C ILE A 184 -60.22 -62.39 5.87
N ARG A 185 -59.06 -62.79 6.40
CA ARG A 185 -58.09 -61.84 6.95
C ARG A 185 -57.49 -61.02 5.81
N VAL A 186 -57.58 -59.70 5.92
CA VAL A 186 -57.01 -58.74 4.99
C VAL A 186 -55.86 -57.97 5.65
N GLN A 187 -55.00 -57.38 4.83
CA GLN A 187 -53.88 -56.58 5.28
C GLN A 187 -54.00 -55.17 4.72
N ARG A 188 -53.60 -54.18 5.52
CA ARG A 188 -53.48 -52.79 5.08
C ARG A 188 -52.45 -52.65 3.97
N ASP A 189 -52.83 -52.02 2.88
CA ASP A 189 -51.90 -51.68 1.81
C ASP A 189 -51.26 -50.28 2.01
N TYR A 190 -51.75 -49.52 2.99
CA TYR A 190 -51.29 -48.17 3.33
C TYR A 190 -51.40 -47.17 2.18
N PHE A 191 -52.29 -47.46 1.24
CA PHE A 191 -52.82 -46.46 0.33
C PHE A 191 -53.86 -45.63 1.09
N TYR A 192 -53.84 -44.31 0.92
CA TYR A 192 -54.77 -43.42 1.63
C TYR A 192 -55.69 -42.78 0.59
N GLU A 193 -56.66 -43.56 0.13
CA GLU A 193 -57.58 -43.26 -0.97
C GLU A 193 -58.70 -42.33 -0.55
N THR A 194 -59.18 -42.47 0.68
CA THR A 194 -60.41 -41.83 1.13
C THR A 194 -60.12 -40.44 1.69
N ASP A 195 -60.74 -39.42 1.11
CA ASP A 195 -60.66 -38.05 1.60
C ASP A 195 -61.57 -37.87 2.83
N LEU A 196 -60.99 -37.48 3.97
CA LEU A 196 -61.72 -37.39 5.24
C LEU A 196 -62.78 -36.30 5.23
N ARG A 197 -62.49 -35.18 4.55
CA ARG A 197 -63.39 -34.04 4.48
C ARG A 197 -64.58 -34.28 3.56
N GLU A 198 -64.34 -34.94 2.42
CA GLU A 198 -65.40 -35.20 1.43
C GLU A 198 -66.28 -36.41 1.83
N SER A 199 -65.70 -37.43 2.46
CA SER A 199 -66.45 -38.63 2.86
C SER A 199 -67.34 -38.41 4.09
N ASN A 200 -66.97 -37.48 4.98
CA ASN A 200 -67.70 -37.15 6.20
C ASN A 200 -68.06 -38.37 7.08
N TYR A 201 -67.18 -39.38 7.14
CA TYR A 201 -67.41 -40.56 7.99
C TYR A 201 -67.50 -40.23 9.49
N ASP A 202 -66.95 -39.09 9.90
CA ASP A 202 -66.88 -38.66 11.30
C ASP A 202 -67.97 -37.62 11.66
N GLY A 203 -68.99 -37.45 10.81
CA GLY A 203 -70.20 -36.67 11.11
C GLY A 203 -70.05 -35.14 11.22
N TYR A 204 -68.82 -34.62 11.26
CA TYR A 204 -68.52 -33.20 11.48
C TYR A 204 -68.94 -32.28 10.31
N GLY A 205 -68.96 -32.80 9.09
CA GLY A 205 -69.25 -32.08 7.86
C GLY A 205 -68.00 -31.50 7.19
N LYS A 206 -68.21 -30.62 6.20
CA LYS A 206 -67.11 -29.97 5.48
C LYS A 206 -66.52 -28.82 6.31
N TYR A 207 -65.20 -28.78 6.38
CA TYR A 207 -64.45 -27.75 7.13
C TYR A 207 -63.40 -27.05 6.26
N PRO A 208 -62.85 -25.90 6.69
CA PRO A 208 -61.74 -25.26 5.99
C PRO A 208 -60.44 -26.06 6.16
N GLU A 209 -59.75 -26.31 5.05
CA GLU A 209 -58.44 -27.00 5.01
C GLU A 209 -57.26 -26.08 5.31
N ARG A 210 -57.55 -24.82 5.70
CA ARG A 210 -56.57 -23.80 6.03
C ARG A 210 -56.85 -23.23 7.40
N THR A 211 -55.82 -23.13 8.22
CA THR A 211 -55.84 -22.58 9.57
C THR A 211 -54.62 -21.72 9.82
N TRP A 212 -54.67 -20.87 10.83
CA TRP A 212 -53.49 -20.21 11.37
C TRP A 212 -52.80 -21.13 12.39
N ALA A 213 -51.49 -20.96 12.52
CA ALA A 213 -50.68 -21.63 13.52
C ALA A 213 -49.57 -20.71 14.03
N VAL A 214 -49.07 -21.02 15.22
CA VAL A 214 -47.95 -20.33 15.86
C VAL A 214 -46.77 -21.30 15.94
N PRO A 215 -45.75 -21.15 15.07
CA PRO A 215 -44.49 -21.89 15.20
C PRO A 215 -43.68 -21.32 16.36
N ILE A 216 -43.33 -22.17 17.32
CA ILE A 216 -42.38 -21.87 18.39
C ILE A 216 -41.30 -22.95 18.43
N GLY A 217 -40.03 -22.54 18.50
CA GLY A 217 -38.96 -23.50 18.37
C GLY A 217 -37.61 -23.01 18.86
N THR A 218 -36.64 -23.91 18.75
CA THR A 218 -35.25 -23.66 19.10
C THR A 218 -34.35 -24.36 18.11
N GLY A 219 -33.13 -23.88 17.98
CA GLY A 219 -32.13 -24.52 17.16
C GLY A 219 -30.75 -23.97 17.41
N PHE A 220 -29.82 -24.39 16.57
CA PHE A 220 -28.49 -23.81 16.53
C PHE A 220 -28.02 -23.67 15.09
N THR A 221 -27.32 -22.58 14.83
CA THR A 221 -26.64 -22.29 13.57
C THR A 221 -25.15 -22.58 13.77
N MET A 222 -24.61 -23.47 12.96
CA MET A 222 -23.19 -23.73 12.84
C MET A 222 -22.64 -22.97 11.64
N HIS A 223 -21.80 -21.97 11.88
CA HIS A 223 -21.18 -21.13 10.86
C HIS A 223 -20.01 -21.89 10.23
N LEU A 224 -20.20 -22.42 9.02
CA LEU A 224 -19.18 -23.21 8.31
C LEU A 224 -18.17 -22.32 7.56
N SER A 225 -18.64 -21.20 7.01
CA SER A 225 -17.81 -20.18 6.35
C SER A 225 -18.48 -18.81 6.43
N LYS A 226 -17.88 -17.78 5.81
CA LYS A 226 -18.47 -16.42 5.76
C LYS A 226 -19.85 -16.38 5.11
N HIS A 227 -20.13 -17.29 4.18
CA HIS A 227 -21.37 -17.31 3.39
C HIS A 227 -22.21 -18.57 3.60
N LEU A 228 -21.72 -19.56 4.33
CA LEU A 228 -22.37 -20.85 4.46
C LEU A 228 -22.61 -21.20 5.92
N ASP A 229 -23.88 -21.39 6.24
CA ASP A 229 -24.38 -21.75 7.57
C ASP A 229 -25.09 -23.11 7.49
N PHE A 230 -24.83 -23.98 8.46
CA PHE A 230 -25.56 -25.22 8.67
C PHE A 230 -26.45 -25.07 9.89
N VAL A 231 -27.75 -25.27 9.75
CA VAL A 231 -28.73 -25.00 10.79
C VAL A 231 -29.44 -26.28 11.18
N PHE A 232 -29.51 -26.56 12.47
CA PHE A 232 -30.36 -27.59 13.04
C PHE A 232 -31.48 -26.91 13.81
N SER A 233 -32.73 -27.29 13.57
CA SER A 233 -33.88 -26.66 14.22
C SER A 233 -34.99 -27.63 14.58
N THR A 234 -35.72 -27.32 15.65
CA THR A 234 -36.96 -28.01 16.02
C THR A 234 -38.03 -26.96 16.32
N PHE A 235 -39.14 -27.02 15.59
CA PHE A 235 -40.27 -26.10 15.70
C PHE A 235 -41.55 -26.88 15.96
N LEU A 236 -42.26 -26.47 17.01
CA LEU A 236 -43.62 -26.91 17.32
C LEU A 236 -44.60 -25.89 16.71
N HIS A 237 -45.31 -26.32 15.69
CA HIS A 237 -46.36 -25.60 14.99
C HIS A 237 -47.67 -25.82 15.75
N LEU A 238 -48.08 -24.84 16.55
CA LEU A 238 -49.31 -24.89 17.34
C LEU A 238 -50.49 -24.47 16.44
N SER A 239 -51.26 -25.42 15.93
CA SER A 239 -52.42 -25.15 15.09
C SER A 239 -53.56 -24.55 15.91
N PHE A 240 -54.38 -23.71 15.28
CA PHE A 240 -55.67 -23.28 15.83
C PHE A 240 -56.82 -24.21 15.45
N SER A 241 -56.54 -25.24 14.65
CA SER A 241 -57.49 -26.27 14.22
C SER A 241 -57.30 -27.57 14.99
N ASP A 242 -58.40 -28.31 15.11
CA ASP A 242 -58.52 -29.65 15.69
C ASP A 242 -58.89 -30.69 14.60
N LEU A 243 -58.74 -30.31 13.33
CA LEU A 243 -59.31 -31.03 12.19
C LEU A 243 -58.23 -31.61 11.27
N ILE A 244 -56.95 -31.52 11.63
CA ILE A 244 -55.86 -32.05 10.81
C ILE A 244 -55.97 -33.58 10.72
N ASP A 245 -56.42 -34.26 11.76
CA ASP A 245 -56.73 -35.70 11.71
C ASP A 245 -58.22 -36.01 11.51
N ASN A 246 -59.06 -34.97 11.40
CA ASN A 246 -60.52 -35.01 11.30
C ASN A 246 -61.26 -35.52 12.55
N VAL A 247 -60.60 -35.48 13.72
CA VAL A 247 -61.17 -35.97 14.99
C VAL A 247 -61.35 -34.80 15.95
N THR A 248 -62.59 -34.53 16.33
CA THR A 248 -62.94 -33.48 17.29
C THR A 248 -63.87 -34.03 18.37
N LYS A 249 -64.15 -33.23 19.39
CA LYS A 249 -65.19 -33.54 20.37
C LYS A 249 -66.58 -33.73 19.73
N GLU A 250 -66.87 -32.97 18.69
CA GLU A 250 -68.15 -33.02 17.96
C GLU A 250 -68.18 -34.11 16.88
N SER A 251 -67.10 -34.86 16.69
CA SER A 251 -67.07 -35.97 15.74
C SER A 251 -67.96 -37.11 16.23
N GLU A 252 -68.77 -37.64 15.32
CA GLU A 252 -69.75 -38.71 15.55
C GLU A 252 -69.59 -39.80 14.47
N GLY A 253 -70.20 -40.97 14.66
CA GLY A 253 -70.20 -42.04 13.65
C GLY A 253 -69.23 -43.19 13.93
N ASP A 254 -69.27 -44.19 13.05
CA ASP A 254 -68.73 -45.54 13.31
C ASP A 254 -67.21 -45.57 13.55
N ARG A 255 -66.47 -44.58 12.99
CA ARG A 255 -65.01 -44.47 13.14
C ARG A 255 -64.58 -43.99 14.53
N MET A 256 -65.44 -43.27 15.26
CA MET A 256 -65.11 -42.79 16.62
C MET A 256 -65.14 -43.92 17.65
N GLY A 257 -65.90 -44.99 17.39
CA GLY A 257 -66.02 -46.12 18.31
C GLY A 257 -66.46 -45.68 19.71
N LEU A 258 -65.81 -46.24 20.75
CA LEU A 258 -66.08 -45.89 22.15
C LEU A 258 -65.22 -44.72 22.67
N HIS A 259 -64.32 -44.17 21.85
CA HIS A 259 -63.38 -43.13 22.25
C HIS A 259 -63.62 -41.83 21.46
N LEU A 260 -64.30 -40.88 22.08
CA LEU A 260 -64.56 -39.57 21.47
C LEU A 260 -63.30 -38.70 21.41
N GLY A 261 -63.27 -37.77 20.45
CA GLY A 261 -62.23 -36.74 20.38
C GLY A 261 -62.23 -35.80 21.58
N ASN A 262 -61.10 -35.15 21.82
CA ASN A 262 -60.91 -34.20 22.89
C ASN A 262 -61.12 -32.75 22.37
N LYS A 263 -60.86 -31.74 23.22
CA LYS A 263 -61.00 -30.31 22.86
C LYS A 263 -59.67 -29.66 22.48
N GLY A 264 -58.65 -30.49 22.29
CA GLY A 264 -57.28 -30.09 22.00
C GLY A 264 -57.21 -29.33 20.69
N LYS A 265 -56.00 -28.92 20.35
CA LYS A 265 -55.71 -28.45 19.01
C LYS A 265 -54.52 -29.24 18.53
N ASP A 266 -54.54 -29.50 17.24
CA ASP A 266 -53.50 -30.26 16.59
C ASP A 266 -52.18 -29.50 16.60
N LYS A 267 -51.09 -30.24 16.66
CA LYS A 267 -49.74 -29.69 16.67
C LYS A 267 -48.89 -30.48 15.71
N LEU A 268 -47.98 -29.79 15.04
CA LEU A 268 -46.97 -30.44 14.21
C LEU A 268 -45.60 -30.12 14.79
N LEU A 269 -44.76 -31.14 14.97
CA LEU A 269 -43.36 -30.95 15.33
C LEU A 269 -42.51 -31.17 14.09
N PHE A 270 -41.82 -30.13 13.66
CA PHE A 270 -40.86 -30.19 12.56
C PHE A 270 -39.45 -30.13 13.11
N THR A 271 -38.69 -31.20 12.94
CA THR A 271 -37.25 -31.23 13.28
C THR A 271 -36.45 -31.35 11.99
N SER A 272 -35.57 -30.39 11.73
CA SER A 272 -34.94 -30.21 10.44
C SER A 272 -33.46 -29.89 10.52
N VAL A 273 -32.80 -30.19 9.41
CA VAL A 273 -31.46 -29.74 9.07
C VAL A 273 -31.59 -28.89 7.81
N SER A 274 -30.96 -27.71 7.81
CA SER A 274 -30.95 -26.82 6.66
C SER A 274 -29.58 -26.24 6.37
N LEU A 275 -29.34 -25.99 5.08
CA LEU A 275 -28.17 -25.29 4.58
C LEU A 275 -28.60 -23.88 4.18
N HIS A 276 -27.90 -22.89 4.71
CA HIS A 276 -28.19 -21.47 4.49
C HIS A 276 -27.01 -20.82 3.78
N TYR A 277 -27.27 -20.20 2.64
CA TYR A 277 -26.28 -19.44 1.89
C TYR A 277 -26.58 -17.95 1.97
N ASN A 278 -25.62 -17.19 2.50
CA ASN A 278 -25.72 -15.76 2.69
C ASN A 278 -25.11 -15.01 1.49
N PHE A 279 -25.97 -14.34 0.71
CA PHE A 279 -25.57 -13.48 -0.40
C PHE A 279 -25.12 -12.10 0.12
N GLN A 280 -24.16 -12.08 1.04
CA GLN A 280 -23.46 -10.86 1.42
C GLN A 280 -22.65 -10.37 0.22
N ILE A 281 -23.06 -9.23 -0.34
CA ILE A 281 -22.23 -8.45 -1.26
C ILE A 281 -21.23 -7.69 -0.39
N ASP A 282 -19.92 -7.84 -0.65
CA ASP A 282 -18.87 -7.07 0.02
C ASP A 282 -19.25 -5.58 0.07
N GLU A 283 -19.33 -5.03 1.27
CA GLU A 283 -19.71 -3.64 1.53
C GLU A 283 -18.78 -2.66 0.79
N ALA A 284 -17.48 -3.00 0.71
CA ALA A 284 -16.50 -2.28 -0.10
C ALA A 284 -16.86 -2.25 -1.59
N LYS A 285 -17.25 -3.39 -2.17
CA LYS A 285 -17.64 -3.48 -3.60
C LYS A 285 -18.98 -2.79 -3.88
N ARG A 286 -19.88 -2.70 -2.88
CA ARG A 286 -21.16 -2.00 -3.03
C ARG A 286 -21.01 -0.49 -2.88
N ILE A 287 -20.20 0.00 -1.93
CA ILE A 287 -19.86 1.42 -1.82
C ILE A 287 -19.15 1.89 -3.10
N GLU A 288 -18.19 1.11 -3.61
CA GLU A 288 -17.55 1.35 -4.90
C GLU A 288 -18.57 1.43 -6.06
N LYS A 289 -19.55 0.51 -6.08
CA LYS A 289 -20.58 0.45 -7.13
C LYS A 289 -21.69 1.49 -6.97
N LEU A 290 -22.00 1.95 -5.76
CA LEU A 290 -22.94 3.05 -5.48
C LEU A 290 -22.31 4.40 -5.81
N ASN A 291 -21.02 4.58 -5.47
CA ASN A 291 -20.24 5.75 -5.89
C ASN A 291 -20.15 5.84 -7.42
N GLN A 292 -20.07 4.72 -8.14
CA GLN A 292 -20.13 4.71 -9.61
C GLN A 292 -21.53 5.00 -10.19
N LYS A 293 -22.62 4.76 -9.45
CA LYS A 293 -24.00 4.87 -9.99
C LYS A 293 -24.64 6.24 -9.80
N ASN A 294 -24.15 7.03 -8.84
CA ASN A 294 -24.60 8.41 -8.60
C ASN A 294 -23.81 9.46 -9.40
N VAL A 295 -22.90 9.02 -10.27
CA VAL A 295 -22.26 9.90 -11.24
C VAL A 295 -23.18 9.98 -12.45
N ASP A 296 -23.84 11.13 -12.63
CA ASP A 296 -24.52 11.45 -13.88
C ASP A 296 -23.47 11.73 -14.95
N TYR A 297 -23.00 10.67 -15.62
CA TYR A 297 -21.97 10.75 -16.65
C TYR A 297 -22.36 11.66 -17.83
N LEU A 298 -23.64 12.05 -17.97
CA LEU A 298 -24.09 13.01 -18.98
C LEU A 298 -23.99 14.46 -18.50
N ALA A 299 -23.98 14.71 -17.19
CA ALA A 299 -23.80 16.05 -16.63
C ALA A 299 -22.31 16.47 -16.54
N ILE A 300 -21.39 15.49 -16.50
CA ILE A 300 -19.95 15.75 -16.47
C ILE A 300 -19.42 16.05 -17.89
N ASP A 301 -20.14 15.66 -18.96
CA ASP A 301 -19.63 15.73 -20.36
C ASP A 301 -19.49 17.17 -20.90
N GLY A 302 -19.88 18.19 -20.12
CA GLY A 302 -19.83 19.60 -20.50
C GLY A 302 -19.44 20.58 -19.38
N GLY A 303 -18.96 20.09 -18.24
CA GLY A 303 -18.55 20.94 -17.11
C GLY A 303 -17.20 21.60 -17.35
N ASP A 304 -17.08 22.87 -16.98
CA ASP A 304 -15.81 23.62 -16.88
C ASP A 304 -15.90 24.34 -15.52
N TYR A 305 -15.40 23.69 -14.49
CA TYR A 305 -15.58 24.08 -13.09
C TYR A 305 -14.83 25.36 -12.73
N ASP A 306 -13.62 25.55 -13.28
CA ASP A 306 -12.75 26.69 -13.01
C ASP A 306 -12.81 27.79 -14.10
N GLN A 307 -13.58 27.55 -15.17
CA GLN A 307 -13.87 28.49 -16.26
C GLN A 307 -12.63 28.90 -17.05
N ASP A 308 -11.65 28.01 -17.16
CA ASP A 308 -10.41 28.24 -17.92
C ASP A 308 -10.55 27.97 -19.43
N GLY A 309 -11.72 27.44 -19.84
CA GLY A 309 -12.05 27.13 -21.23
C GLY A 309 -11.78 25.68 -21.64
N VAL A 310 -11.36 24.82 -20.70
CA VAL A 310 -11.16 23.38 -20.89
C VAL A 310 -12.19 22.61 -20.06
N ASN A 311 -12.77 21.57 -20.67
CA ASN A 311 -13.79 20.76 -20.00
C ASN A 311 -13.14 19.86 -18.94
N ASP A 312 -13.74 19.75 -17.77
CA ASP A 312 -13.28 18.97 -16.60
C ASP A 312 -12.84 17.53 -16.95
N PHE A 313 -13.40 16.93 -18.01
CA PHE A 313 -13.02 15.58 -18.45
C PHE A 313 -11.66 15.48 -19.16
N ILE A 314 -11.22 16.56 -19.80
CA ILE A 314 -9.92 16.65 -20.49
C ILE A 314 -8.97 17.64 -19.81
N ASP A 315 -9.45 18.34 -18.79
CA ASP A 315 -8.66 19.19 -17.92
C ASP A 315 -7.86 18.33 -16.93
N GLU A 316 -6.53 18.46 -16.97
CA GLU A 316 -5.61 17.80 -16.04
C GLU A 316 -5.39 18.66 -14.77
N CYS A 317 -5.83 19.91 -14.76
CA CYS A 317 -5.57 20.93 -13.74
C CYS A 317 -6.86 21.64 -13.27
N HIS A 318 -7.73 20.87 -12.58
CA HIS A 318 -9.09 21.24 -12.15
C HIS A 318 -9.32 22.51 -11.28
N VAL A 319 -8.30 23.33 -11.03
CA VAL A 319 -8.37 24.56 -10.21
C VAL A 319 -7.41 25.63 -10.75
N THR A 320 -7.56 25.97 -12.02
CA THR A 320 -6.82 27.08 -12.63
C THR A 320 -7.41 28.43 -12.18
N PRO A 321 -6.58 29.40 -11.73
CA PRO A 321 -7.07 30.74 -11.40
C PRO A 321 -7.65 31.47 -12.63
N PRO A 322 -8.70 32.29 -12.46
CA PRO A 322 -9.37 32.95 -13.58
C PRO A 322 -8.43 33.91 -14.33
N ASN A 323 -8.47 33.85 -15.67
CA ASN A 323 -7.63 34.59 -16.64
C ASN A 323 -6.16 34.12 -16.79
N VAL A 324 -5.80 32.95 -16.29
CA VAL A 324 -4.51 32.32 -16.59
C VAL A 324 -4.58 31.65 -17.97
N LYS A 325 -3.49 31.72 -18.75
CA LYS A 325 -3.41 30.99 -20.02
C LYS A 325 -3.10 29.53 -19.75
N VAL A 326 -3.96 28.66 -20.25
CA VAL A 326 -3.82 27.21 -20.14
C VAL A 326 -3.50 26.58 -21.49
N ASN A 327 -2.93 25.37 -21.43
CA ASN A 327 -2.70 24.54 -22.61
C ASN A 327 -3.96 23.75 -23.00
N GLU A 328 -3.88 22.89 -24.02
CA GLU A 328 -5.02 22.07 -24.50
C GLU A 328 -5.60 21.10 -23.45
N LYS A 329 -4.95 20.97 -22.29
CA LYS A 329 -5.31 20.09 -21.17
C LYS A 329 -5.68 20.87 -19.91
N GLY A 330 -5.99 22.17 -20.00
CA GLY A 330 -6.40 23.01 -18.86
C GLY A 330 -5.27 23.33 -17.87
N CYS A 331 -4.05 22.84 -18.12
CA CYS A 331 -2.93 23.17 -17.25
C CYS A 331 -2.31 24.52 -17.59
N PRO A 332 -2.02 25.36 -16.57
CA PRO A 332 -1.27 26.58 -16.73
C PRO A 332 0.05 26.36 -17.47
N LEU A 333 0.44 27.32 -18.29
CA LEU A 333 1.73 27.27 -19.00
C LEU A 333 2.89 27.32 -17.99
N ASP A 334 3.82 26.39 -18.14
CA ASP A 334 5.08 26.28 -17.42
C ASP A 334 6.18 26.20 -18.50
N SER A 335 6.90 27.32 -18.66
CA SER A 335 7.84 27.55 -19.76
C SER A 335 9.17 26.81 -19.57
N ASP A 336 9.63 26.62 -18.33
CA ASP A 336 10.92 26.01 -18.01
C ASP A 336 10.81 24.57 -17.44
N LYS A 337 9.58 24.13 -17.18
CA LYS A 337 9.19 22.78 -16.75
C LYS A 337 9.74 22.40 -15.38
N ASP A 338 9.85 23.37 -14.48
CA ASP A 338 10.23 23.13 -13.09
C ASP A 338 9.06 22.66 -12.20
N GLY A 339 7.84 22.68 -12.73
CA GLY A 339 6.62 22.24 -12.06
C GLY A 339 5.80 23.37 -11.43
N ILE A 340 6.25 24.63 -11.52
CA ILE A 340 5.52 25.81 -11.09
C ILE A 340 5.04 26.60 -12.32
N PRO A 341 3.74 26.91 -12.43
CA PRO A 341 3.22 27.71 -13.53
C PRO A 341 3.84 29.11 -13.66
N ASP A 342 4.03 29.59 -14.88
CA ASP A 342 4.61 30.92 -15.21
C ASP A 342 3.96 32.10 -14.46
N TYR A 343 2.69 31.97 -14.07
CA TYR A 343 1.96 33.03 -13.33
C TYR A 343 2.26 33.04 -11.82
N ALA A 344 2.66 31.89 -11.26
CA ALA A 344 2.99 31.68 -9.85
C ALA A 344 4.50 31.61 -9.63
N ASP A 345 5.28 31.50 -10.71
CA ASP A 345 6.72 31.40 -10.71
C ASP A 345 7.39 32.78 -10.62
N VAL A 346 8.16 32.98 -9.55
CA VAL A 346 9.00 34.15 -9.35
C VAL A 346 10.24 34.12 -10.25
N GLU A 347 10.76 32.93 -10.59
CA GLU A 347 11.95 32.70 -11.40
C GLU A 347 11.62 31.99 -12.73
N LEU A 348 10.99 32.69 -13.69
CA LEU A 348 10.59 32.22 -15.04
C LEU A 348 11.56 31.36 -15.88
N ASN A 349 12.83 31.19 -15.46
CA ASN A 349 13.79 30.27 -16.08
C ASN A 349 14.70 29.62 -15.02
N THR A 350 14.16 28.68 -14.27
CA THR A 350 14.88 27.77 -13.38
C THR A 350 15.82 26.86 -14.17
N SER A 351 16.99 26.58 -13.59
CA SER A 351 17.94 25.63 -14.20
C SER A 351 17.40 24.20 -14.13
N LEU A 352 17.32 23.53 -15.29
CA LEU A 352 16.73 22.20 -15.46
C LEU A 352 17.17 21.19 -14.36
N GLY A 353 16.20 20.71 -13.57
CA GLY A 353 16.40 19.68 -12.54
C GLY A 353 16.69 20.20 -11.12
N MET A 354 16.68 21.52 -10.90
CA MET A 354 16.75 22.08 -9.54
C MET A 354 15.38 21.98 -8.84
N PRO A 355 15.33 21.54 -7.57
CA PRO A 355 14.10 21.65 -6.78
C PRO A 355 13.75 23.13 -6.58
N VAL A 356 12.45 23.45 -6.61
CA VAL A 356 11.93 24.82 -6.41
C VAL A 356 10.97 24.88 -5.23
N LEU A 357 10.87 26.05 -4.62
CA LEU A 357 9.91 26.36 -3.57
C LEU A 357 8.51 26.52 -4.17
N PRO A 358 7.44 26.52 -3.34
CA PRO A 358 6.07 26.73 -3.82
C PRO A 358 5.82 28.05 -4.56
N ASP A 359 6.76 29.01 -4.50
CA ASP A 359 6.73 30.28 -5.22
C ASP A 359 7.61 30.29 -6.48
N GLY A 360 8.16 29.14 -6.90
CA GLY A 360 9.04 29.01 -8.07
C GLY A 360 10.49 29.41 -7.84
N SER A 361 10.85 29.90 -6.64
CA SER A 361 12.25 30.21 -6.35
C SER A 361 13.11 28.96 -6.13
N THR A 362 14.33 28.94 -6.66
CA THR A 362 15.25 27.80 -6.52
C THR A 362 15.58 27.44 -5.07
N PHE A 363 15.51 26.15 -4.71
CA PHE A 363 15.92 25.66 -3.38
C PHE A 363 17.44 25.85 -3.20
N THR A 364 17.82 26.73 -2.28
CA THR A 364 19.23 26.93 -1.90
C THR A 364 19.66 25.90 -0.84
N ASP A 365 20.96 25.63 -0.76
CA ASP A 365 21.53 24.61 0.12
C ASP A 365 21.30 24.91 1.60
N GLN A 366 21.20 26.21 1.95
CA GLN A 366 20.85 26.65 3.29
C GLN A 366 19.41 26.27 3.64
N LEU A 367 18.47 26.34 2.68
CA LEU A 367 17.09 25.90 2.85
C LEU A 367 17.01 24.38 2.95
N ILE A 368 17.78 23.64 2.15
CA ILE A 368 17.87 22.17 2.21
C ILE A 368 18.41 21.72 3.58
N LEU A 369 19.42 22.41 4.12
CA LEU A 369 19.95 22.12 5.45
C LEU A 369 18.90 22.41 6.53
N LYS A 370 18.22 23.55 6.44
CA LYS A 370 17.20 23.93 7.42
C LYS A 370 16.04 22.93 7.44
N ASP A 371 15.51 22.55 6.28
CA ASP A 371 14.42 21.59 6.16
C ASP A 371 14.83 20.20 6.69
N TYR A 372 16.07 19.78 6.43
CA TYR A 372 16.63 18.56 7.02
C TYR A 372 16.74 18.63 8.55
N LEU A 373 17.16 19.76 9.11
CA LEU A 373 17.24 19.96 10.57
C LEU A 373 15.85 19.95 11.20
N ASP A 374 14.88 20.63 10.59
CA ASP A 374 13.48 20.69 11.04
C ASP A 374 12.82 19.30 10.98
N TYR A 375 13.12 18.50 9.96
CA TYR A 375 12.70 17.09 9.85
C TYR A 375 13.32 16.21 10.94
N MET A 376 14.63 16.33 11.19
CA MET A 376 15.32 15.55 12.23
C MET A 376 14.84 15.92 13.64
N ASP A 377 14.46 17.17 13.88
CA ASP A 377 13.89 17.63 15.14
C ASP A 377 12.44 17.13 15.31
N SER A 378 11.63 17.21 14.24
CA SER A 378 10.22 16.79 14.24
C SER A 378 10.03 15.27 14.37
N THR A 379 10.93 14.48 13.77
CA THR A 379 10.85 13.00 13.83
C THR A 379 11.44 12.40 15.11
N GLY A 380 12.14 13.20 15.93
CA GLY A 380 12.75 12.75 17.18
C GLY A 380 13.86 11.71 17.02
N LEU A 381 14.37 11.47 15.79
CA LEU A 381 15.42 10.48 15.52
C LEU A 381 16.73 10.80 16.23
N SER A 382 17.02 12.08 16.48
CA SER A 382 18.18 12.53 17.29
C SER A 382 18.19 11.92 18.70
N ASN A 383 17.00 11.75 19.29
CA ASN A 383 16.82 11.18 20.63
C ASN A 383 16.85 9.64 20.59
N ALA A 384 16.29 9.01 19.55
CA ALA A 384 16.26 7.56 19.39
C ALA A 384 17.68 6.96 19.20
N GLU A 385 18.53 7.61 18.42
CA GLU A 385 19.92 7.16 18.20
C GLU A 385 20.76 7.27 19.49
N THR A 386 20.50 8.29 20.32
CA THR A 386 21.15 8.47 21.62
C THR A 386 20.72 7.41 22.64
N ILE A 387 19.45 6.97 22.59
CA ILE A 387 18.90 5.92 23.46
C ILE A 387 19.43 4.53 23.06
N TYR A 388 19.48 4.21 21.77
CA TYR A 388 20.05 2.94 21.28
C TYR A 388 21.55 2.80 21.60
N ARG A 389 22.32 3.91 21.55
CA ARG A 389 23.73 3.94 21.95
C ARG A 389 23.98 3.69 23.44
N LYS A 390 23.03 4.05 24.33
CA LYS A 390 23.19 3.87 25.78
C LYS A 390 22.74 2.50 26.30
N MET A 391 21.87 1.78 25.58
CA MET A 391 21.34 0.49 26.01
C MET A 391 22.05 -0.74 25.39
N GLY A 392 22.81 -0.56 24.30
CA GLY A 392 23.56 -1.64 23.66
C GLY A 392 25.02 -1.71 24.13
N ASN A 393 25.37 -2.73 24.90
CA ASN A 393 26.74 -3.04 25.31
C ASN A 393 27.55 -3.67 24.15
N ASN A 394 27.48 -3.07 22.95
CA ASN A 394 28.21 -3.50 21.77
C ASN A 394 29.20 -2.39 21.39
N ASN A 395 30.50 -2.73 21.39
CA ASN A 395 31.58 -1.90 20.88
C ASN A 395 31.44 -1.71 19.35
N TYR A 396 30.48 -0.89 18.90
CA TYR A 396 30.46 -0.38 17.54
C TYR A 396 31.45 0.76 17.43
N LYS A 397 32.52 0.53 16.68
CA LYS A 397 33.53 1.55 16.34
C LYS A 397 32.81 2.65 15.55
N SER A 398 32.71 3.86 16.11
CA SER A 398 32.06 5.00 15.49
C SER A 398 32.74 5.31 14.15
N LYS A 399 31.98 5.33 13.04
CA LYS A 399 32.47 5.86 11.76
C LYS A 399 32.81 7.34 11.95
N LYS A 400 33.99 7.74 11.49
CA LYS A 400 34.46 9.13 11.51
C LYS A 400 34.29 9.73 10.12
N TYR A 401 33.69 10.91 10.05
CA TYR A 401 33.40 11.62 8.81
C TYR A 401 34.41 12.76 8.59
N MET A 402 34.82 12.99 7.35
CA MET A 402 35.73 14.06 6.94
C MET A 402 35.20 14.69 5.65
N VAL A 403 35.64 15.92 5.34
CA VAL A 403 35.28 16.59 4.09
C VAL A 403 36.48 16.54 3.14
N GLN A 404 36.38 15.79 2.04
CA GLN A 404 37.37 15.77 0.97
C GLN A 404 37.22 17.03 0.11
N VAL A 405 38.27 17.84 0.00
CA VAL A 405 38.24 19.09 -0.78
C VAL A 405 38.98 18.99 -2.12
N GLY A 406 39.73 17.90 -2.35
CA GLY A 406 40.40 17.64 -3.62
C GLY A 406 41.08 16.27 -3.69
N SER A 407 41.22 15.74 -4.91
CA SER A 407 41.99 14.52 -5.19
C SER A 407 42.84 14.68 -6.45
N PHE A 408 44.11 14.30 -6.38
CA PHE A 408 45.09 14.56 -7.45
C PHE A 408 45.89 13.31 -7.78
N LYS A 409 45.99 12.98 -9.08
CA LYS A 409 46.78 11.84 -9.58
C LYS A 409 48.23 12.21 -9.96
N THR A 410 48.51 13.50 -10.10
CA THR A 410 49.82 14.08 -10.43
C THR A 410 50.22 15.10 -9.36
N GLY A 411 51.39 15.73 -9.49
CA GLY A 411 51.77 16.85 -8.61
C GLY A 411 50.70 17.94 -8.62
N ILE A 412 50.48 18.56 -7.46
CA ILE A 412 49.45 19.59 -7.27
C ILE A 412 50.08 20.94 -7.62
N ASP A 413 49.34 21.82 -8.32
CA ASP A 413 49.79 23.17 -8.65
C ASP A 413 50.04 23.99 -7.37
N ASN A 414 51.02 24.88 -7.40
CA ASN A 414 51.41 25.69 -6.24
C ASN A 414 50.28 26.62 -5.78
N GLU A 415 49.44 27.11 -6.70
CA GLU A 415 48.27 27.95 -6.37
C GLU A 415 47.23 27.16 -5.56
N ASP A 416 46.89 25.95 -6.03
CA ASP A 416 45.96 25.05 -5.34
C ASP A 416 46.51 24.56 -3.99
N ILE A 417 47.80 24.23 -3.91
CA ILE A 417 48.44 23.83 -2.64
C ILE A 417 48.36 24.95 -1.60
N ASN A 418 48.71 26.17 -1.99
CA ASN A 418 48.68 27.31 -1.06
C ASN A 418 47.25 27.55 -0.55
N ARG A 419 46.26 27.33 -1.42
CA ARG A 419 44.85 27.39 -1.07
C ARG A 419 44.45 26.31 -0.06
N PHE A 420 44.89 25.06 -0.22
CA PHE A 420 44.59 24.00 0.75
C PHE A 420 45.34 24.17 2.07
N LEU A 421 46.60 24.63 2.04
CA LEU A 421 47.41 24.88 3.23
C LEU A 421 46.89 26.04 4.08
N SER A 422 46.06 26.91 3.51
CA SER A 422 45.37 27.99 4.23
C SER A 422 44.21 27.47 5.11
N ILE A 423 43.83 26.19 5.01
CA ILE A 423 42.82 25.58 5.89
C ILE A 423 43.50 25.03 7.14
N ALA A 424 43.01 25.41 8.33
CA ALA A 424 43.64 25.07 9.60
C ALA A 424 43.78 23.56 9.84
N ASP A 425 42.69 22.82 9.60
CA ASP A 425 42.47 21.41 9.89
C ASP A 425 42.61 20.50 8.65
N VAL A 426 43.43 20.92 7.68
CA VAL A 426 43.71 20.13 6.48
C VAL A 426 44.64 18.95 6.77
N LYS A 427 44.31 17.81 6.18
CA LYS A 427 45.11 16.60 6.17
C LYS A 427 45.30 16.12 4.74
N ILE A 428 46.56 15.92 4.37
CA ILE A 428 46.96 15.47 3.04
C ILE A 428 47.44 14.03 3.18
N THR A 429 46.81 13.14 2.44
CA THR A 429 47.03 11.71 2.53
C THR A 429 47.40 11.17 1.17
N THR A 430 48.59 10.58 1.06
CA THR A 430 49.10 10.01 -0.20
C THR A 430 48.93 8.50 -0.18
N TYR A 431 48.14 7.97 -1.11
CA TYR A 431 47.93 6.54 -1.31
C TYR A 431 48.82 6.05 -2.45
N GLY A 432 49.90 5.34 -2.10
CA GLY A 432 50.92 4.91 -3.07
C GLY A 432 51.70 6.08 -3.66
N ASP A 433 52.13 5.96 -4.93
CA ASP A 433 52.89 6.99 -5.64
C ASP A 433 52.03 7.86 -6.58
N THR A 434 50.72 7.61 -6.63
CA THR A 434 49.85 8.08 -7.72
C THR A 434 48.56 8.76 -7.29
N LEU A 435 48.20 8.81 -6.00
CA LEU A 435 46.96 9.46 -5.56
C LEU A 435 47.17 10.24 -4.26
N THR A 436 46.92 11.55 -4.31
CA THR A 436 46.92 12.43 -3.14
C THR A 436 45.49 12.89 -2.87
N VAL A 437 45.00 12.65 -1.65
CA VAL A 437 43.65 13.03 -1.21
C VAL A 437 43.76 14.06 -0.09
N ILE A 438 43.04 15.17 -0.24
CA ILE A 438 43.04 16.29 0.70
C ILE A 438 41.71 16.30 1.44
N THR A 439 41.79 16.21 2.77
CA THR A 439 40.63 16.09 3.66
C THR A 439 40.68 17.14 4.76
N VAL A 440 39.52 17.54 5.25
CA VAL A 440 39.36 18.60 6.24
C VAL A 440 38.45 18.12 7.36
N GLY A 441 38.92 18.30 8.59
CA GLY A 441 38.17 17.99 9.81
C GLY A 441 38.01 16.50 10.09
N ASN A 442 37.44 16.20 11.26
CA ASN A 442 37.14 14.85 11.72
C ASN A 442 35.92 14.89 12.64
N TYR A 443 34.77 14.42 12.15
CA TYR A 443 33.46 14.59 12.76
C TYR A 443 32.87 13.25 13.20
N ASP A 444 32.23 13.27 14.37
CA ASP A 444 31.59 12.09 14.98
C ASP A 444 30.20 11.79 14.43
N ASN A 445 29.60 12.74 13.73
CA ASN A 445 28.27 12.66 13.15
C ASN A 445 28.26 13.30 11.76
N LEU A 446 27.29 12.89 10.94
CA LEU A 446 27.12 13.40 9.57
C LEU A 446 26.70 14.89 9.52
N PRO A 447 25.80 15.39 10.40
CA PRO A 447 25.38 16.80 10.36
C PRO A 447 26.53 17.80 10.54
N ASP A 448 27.48 17.54 11.44
CA ASP A 448 28.63 18.43 11.66
C ASP A 448 29.57 18.45 10.44
N ALA A 449 29.77 17.29 9.81
CA ALA A 449 30.54 17.18 8.56
C ALA A 449 29.86 17.94 7.41
N LEU A 450 28.52 17.89 7.32
CA LEU A 450 27.75 18.58 6.30
C LEU A 450 27.76 20.10 6.50
N LYS A 451 27.68 20.57 7.75
CA LYS A 451 27.86 21.99 8.09
C LYS A 451 29.25 22.49 7.67
N ARG A 452 30.30 21.68 7.89
CA ARG A 452 31.66 22.04 7.44
C ARG A 452 31.78 22.05 5.92
N LYS A 453 31.15 21.09 5.21
CA LYS A 453 31.11 21.06 3.74
C LYS A 453 30.54 22.37 3.20
N ILE A 454 29.39 22.82 3.69
CA ILE A 454 28.75 24.08 3.27
C ILE A 454 29.69 25.28 3.49
N GLN A 455 30.32 25.38 4.67
CA GLN A 455 31.27 26.45 4.95
C GLN A 455 32.46 26.46 3.97
N LEU A 456 33.01 25.28 3.64
CA LEU A 456 34.12 25.17 2.70
C LEU A 456 33.66 25.51 1.27
N THR A 457 32.43 25.14 0.89
CA THR A 457 31.87 25.50 -0.41
C THR A 457 31.65 27.02 -0.52
N GLU A 458 31.16 27.68 0.53
CA GLU A 458 31.07 29.15 0.63
C GLU A 458 32.46 29.81 0.55
N GLN A 459 33.51 29.17 1.07
CA GLN A 459 34.92 29.58 0.94
C GLN A 459 35.53 29.25 -0.45
N GLY A 460 34.71 28.76 -1.38
CA GLY A 460 35.03 28.51 -2.78
C GLY A 460 35.57 27.10 -3.08
N TYR A 461 35.59 26.18 -2.11
CA TYR A 461 35.99 24.78 -2.33
C TYR A 461 34.77 23.99 -2.87
N ALA A 462 34.42 24.25 -4.13
CA ALA A 462 33.21 23.71 -4.77
C ALA A 462 33.19 22.17 -4.94
N THR A 463 34.35 21.52 -4.87
CA THR A 463 34.51 20.05 -5.01
C THR A 463 34.49 19.31 -3.67
N ALA A 464 33.88 19.90 -2.63
CA ALA A 464 33.85 19.33 -1.29
C ALA A 464 32.87 18.15 -1.19
N GLU A 465 33.37 16.96 -0.86
CA GLU A 465 32.60 15.71 -0.70
C GLU A 465 32.74 15.15 0.72
N ILE A 466 31.71 14.49 1.24
CA ILE A 466 31.80 13.83 2.55
C ILE A 466 32.35 12.42 2.35
N VAL A 467 33.40 12.12 3.10
CA VAL A 467 34.10 10.83 3.06
C VAL A 467 34.26 10.23 4.45
N SER A 468 34.42 8.91 4.52
CA SER A 468 34.69 8.18 5.76
C SER A 468 35.94 7.33 5.64
N GLN A 469 36.65 7.11 6.74
CA GLN A 469 37.85 6.28 6.75
C GLN A 469 37.50 4.86 7.23
N ASN A 470 37.80 3.84 6.42
CA ASN A 470 37.59 2.44 6.78
C ASN A 470 38.69 1.91 7.72
N ASP A 471 38.52 0.69 8.26
CA ASP A 471 39.46 0.07 9.20
C ASP A 471 40.89 -0.15 8.63
N LYS A 472 41.06 -0.05 7.31
CA LYS A 472 42.36 -0.17 6.62
C LYS A 472 42.99 1.19 6.31
N GLY A 473 42.38 2.29 6.77
CA GLY A 473 42.86 3.65 6.57
C GLY A 473 42.56 4.24 5.19
N ILE A 474 41.76 3.55 4.37
CA ILE A 474 41.34 3.98 3.04
C ILE A 474 40.13 4.89 3.19
N ILE A 475 40.13 6.00 2.44
CA ILE A 475 39.01 6.94 2.36
C ILE A 475 37.97 6.38 1.37
N GLU A 476 36.73 6.26 1.82
CA GLU A 476 35.58 5.81 1.04
C GLU A 476 34.52 6.93 0.98
N THR A 477 33.87 7.08 -0.17
CA THR A 477 32.75 8.01 -0.31
C THR A 477 31.55 7.51 0.49
N VAL A 478 30.90 8.43 1.22
CA VAL A 478 29.57 8.16 1.79
C VAL A 478 28.57 8.28 0.63
N GLY A 479 27.48 7.48 0.60
CA GLY A 479 26.68 7.26 -0.62
C GLY A 479 26.12 8.51 -1.31
N ASP A 480 25.66 8.35 -2.57
CA ASP A 480 25.21 9.44 -3.45
C ASP A 480 24.10 10.33 -2.84
N GLU A 481 23.20 9.79 -2.01
CA GLU A 481 22.16 10.57 -1.32
C GLU A 481 22.72 11.56 -0.28
N ASP A 482 23.84 11.22 0.38
CA ASP A 482 24.51 12.08 1.37
C ASP A 482 25.40 13.15 0.70
N ASN A 483 25.87 12.88 -0.53
CA ASN A 483 26.76 13.75 -1.29
C ASN A 483 26.02 14.70 -2.26
N ASN A 484 24.87 14.30 -2.80
CA ASN A 484 24.12 15.02 -3.83
C ASN A 484 23.04 15.98 -3.32
N LYS A 485 23.19 16.57 -2.13
CA LYS A 485 22.44 17.80 -1.81
C LYS A 485 23.02 18.91 -2.71
N PRO A 486 22.25 19.42 -3.71
CA PRO A 486 22.78 20.34 -4.70
C PRO A 486 23.29 21.60 -4.00
N VAL A 487 24.47 22.05 -4.45
CA VAL A 487 25.00 23.38 -4.13
C VAL A 487 24.82 24.26 -5.34
N ASN A 488 23.89 25.22 -5.29
CA ASN A 488 23.92 26.30 -6.26
C ASN A 488 23.70 27.66 -5.62
N ASN A 489 24.74 28.48 -5.68
CA ASN A 489 24.59 29.90 -5.98
C ASN A 489 25.80 30.40 -6.77
N LYS A 490 25.55 30.75 -8.03
CA LYS A 490 26.29 31.83 -8.68
C LYS A 490 25.74 33.15 -8.11
N GLN A 491 26.53 33.87 -7.31
CA GLN A 491 26.93 35.27 -7.53
C GLN A 491 27.68 35.86 -6.31
N PRO A 492 28.39 37.00 -6.45
CA PRO A 492 29.83 37.07 -6.22
C PRO A 492 30.26 37.58 -4.83
N LEU A 493 31.53 37.31 -4.52
CA LEU A 493 32.46 38.13 -3.71
C LEU A 493 31.85 38.83 -2.48
N ALA A 494 31.86 38.12 -1.35
CA ALA A 494 32.15 38.75 -0.07
C ALA A 494 33.63 38.53 0.26
N ASN A 495 34.45 39.54 -0.01
CA ASN A 495 35.79 39.68 0.56
C ASN A 495 35.67 39.72 2.08
N LYS A 496 36.08 38.64 2.76
CA LYS A 496 36.47 38.49 4.18
C LYS A 496 36.56 36.98 4.44
N ASP A 497 37.70 36.38 4.74
CA ASP A 497 38.59 36.80 5.81
C ASP A 497 40.07 36.89 5.42
N ASP A 498 40.69 37.94 5.93
CA ASP A 498 42.14 38.13 6.10
C ASP A 498 42.71 37.14 7.15
N GLU A 499 42.22 35.89 7.22
CA GLU A 499 42.76 34.90 8.15
C GLU A 499 44.15 34.46 7.66
N THR A 500 45.17 34.93 8.38
CA THR A 500 46.56 34.54 8.16
C THR A 500 46.87 33.28 8.96
N PHE A 501 47.39 32.26 8.27
CA PHE A 501 47.88 31.03 8.88
C PHE A 501 49.39 30.88 8.70
N TYR A 502 50.04 30.39 9.75
CA TYR A 502 51.46 30.12 9.80
C TYR A 502 51.69 28.60 9.93
N ARG A 503 52.55 28.05 9.06
CA ARG A 503 52.98 26.64 9.12
C ARG A 503 54.49 26.56 9.11
N VAL A 504 55.09 25.55 9.74
CA VAL A 504 56.55 25.38 9.72
C VAL A 504 56.92 24.39 8.62
N GLN A 505 57.63 24.84 7.59
CA GLN A 505 58.19 23.95 6.57
C GLN A 505 59.47 23.32 7.13
N LEU A 506 59.56 21.99 7.08
CA LEU A 506 60.69 21.21 7.59
C LEU A 506 61.77 20.94 6.53
N GLY A 507 61.36 20.89 5.25
CA GLY A 507 62.29 20.66 4.14
C GLY A 507 61.58 20.54 2.79
N ALA A 508 62.35 20.64 1.71
CA ALA A 508 61.93 20.39 0.33
C ALA A 508 62.97 19.52 -0.38
N PHE A 509 62.58 18.36 -0.90
CA PHE A 509 63.49 17.35 -1.44
C PHE A 509 63.08 16.90 -2.85
N ASN A 510 64.03 16.59 -3.71
CA ASN A 510 63.75 16.07 -5.06
C ASN A 510 63.32 14.59 -5.09
N LYS A 511 63.40 13.91 -3.95
CA LYS A 511 62.97 12.52 -3.74
C LYS A 511 62.20 12.43 -2.43
N LYS A 512 61.19 11.58 -2.41
CA LYS A 512 60.43 11.27 -1.20
C LYS A 512 61.36 10.75 -0.12
N GLN A 513 61.30 11.37 1.05
CA GLN A 513 62.06 10.96 2.23
C GLN A 513 61.27 9.92 3.04
N PRO A 514 61.93 8.89 3.61
CA PRO A 514 61.32 7.95 4.54
C PRO A 514 60.64 8.64 5.73
N LEU A 515 59.45 8.18 6.13
CA LEU A 515 58.74 8.72 7.31
C LEU A 515 59.54 8.55 8.62
N SER A 516 60.49 7.60 8.68
CA SER A 516 61.43 7.44 9.79
C SER A 516 62.29 8.68 10.04
N ASP A 517 62.53 9.48 9.01
CA ASP A 517 63.37 10.68 9.08
C ASP A 517 62.62 11.84 9.75
N PHE A 518 61.32 11.68 9.98
CA PHE A 518 60.44 12.64 10.66
C PHE A 518 59.94 12.14 12.02
N THR A 519 60.68 11.23 12.65
CA THR A 519 60.35 10.71 13.99
C THR A 519 60.24 11.85 15.02
N GLY A 520 59.09 11.92 15.71
CA GLY A 520 58.80 12.96 16.70
C GLY A 520 57.98 14.16 16.20
N VAL A 521 57.48 14.11 14.96
CA VAL A 521 56.53 15.07 14.39
C VAL A 521 55.17 14.38 14.23
N SER A 522 54.18 14.73 15.06
CA SER A 522 52.84 14.10 15.03
C SER A 522 51.97 14.58 13.85
N ASP A 523 52.17 15.83 13.42
CA ASP A 523 51.28 16.52 12.47
C ASP A 523 52.01 16.80 11.15
N LEU A 524 52.73 15.81 10.63
CA LEU A 524 53.51 15.91 9.40
C LEU A 524 52.57 15.94 8.17
N LEU A 525 52.73 16.97 7.33
CA LEU A 525 52.10 17.03 6.01
C LEU A 525 53.17 16.80 4.93
N GLU A 526 53.00 15.78 4.10
CA GLU A 526 53.83 15.48 2.91
C GLU A 526 53.07 15.89 1.65
N ILE A 527 53.72 16.66 0.77
CA ILE A 527 53.10 17.13 -0.48
C ILE A 527 54.09 17.03 -1.63
N LYS A 528 53.64 16.50 -2.78
CA LYS A 528 54.38 16.56 -4.04
C LYS A 528 53.86 17.69 -4.91
N THR A 529 54.74 18.63 -5.24
CA THR A 529 54.43 19.80 -6.05
C THR A 529 54.71 19.53 -7.53
N ASP A 530 54.08 20.31 -8.41
CA ASP A 530 54.20 20.23 -9.88
C ASP A 530 55.65 20.40 -10.39
N ASP A 531 56.47 21.17 -9.65
CA ASP A 531 57.91 21.33 -9.85
C ASP A 531 58.75 20.07 -9.52
N GLY A 532 58.09 18.99 -9.06
CA GLY A 532 58.73 17.70 -8.77
C GLY A 532 59.36 17.59 -7.38
N LEU A 533 59.20 18.61 -6.52
CA LEU A 533 59.69 18.59 -5.14
C LEU A 533 58.68 17.95 -4.17
N PHE A 534 59.19 17.28 -3.15
CA PHE A 534 58.46 16.82 -1.98
C PHE A 534 58.69 17.81 -0.84
N ARG A 535 57.62 18.51 -0.43
CA ARG A 535 57.65 19.49 0.65
C ARG A 535 57.02 18.90 1.91
N TYR A 536 57.68 19.11 3.05
CA TYR A 536 57.25 18.62 4.35
C TYR A 536 56.92 19.78 5.28
N PHE A 537 55.74 19.75 5.90
CA PHE A 537 55.27 20.80 6.82
C PHE A 537 54.86 20.22 8.18
N SER A 538 54.89 21.05 9.22
CA SER A 538 54.40 20.71 10.55
C SER A 538 53.69 21.90 11.19
N GLY A 539 52.58 21.61 11.88
CA GLY A 539 51.80 22.57 12.63
C GLY A 539 50.95 23.50 11.76
N SER A 540 49.98 24.14 12.41
CA SER A 540 49.07 25.12 11.83
C SER A 540 48.70 26.13 12.92
N PHE A 541 49.11 27.39 12.76
CA PHE A 541 48.99 28.40 13.81
C PHE A 541 48.35 29.68 13.27
N LYS A 542 47.44 30.28 14.05
CA LYS A 542 46.92 31.62 13.77
C LYS A 542 47.86 32.74 14.23
N ASP A 543 48.70 32.46 15.23
CA ASP A 543 49.67 33.40 15.78
C ASP A 543 51.09 33.05 15.30
N LYS A 544 51.79 34.04 14.75
CA LYS A 544 53.18 33.95 14.30
C LYS A 544 54.12 33.55 15.43
N ASN A 545 53.88 33.98 16.66
CA ASN A 545 54.73 33.66 17.80
C ASN A 545 54.69 32.17 18.13
N ASN A 546 53.52 31.55 18.06
CA ASN A 546 53.36 30.11 18.27
C ASN A 546 54.04 29.31 17.15
N ALA A 547 53.96 29.78 15.90
CA ALA A 547 54.67 29.17 14.78
C ALA A 547 56.20 29.30 14.92
N GLU A 548 56.69 30.44 15.42
CA GLU A 548 58.11 30.66 15.72
C GLU A 548 58.61 29.76 16.86
N GLN A 549 57.79 29.57 17.91
CA GLN A 549 58.10 28.62 18.98
C GLN A 549 58.17 27.19 18.43
N HIS A 550 57.17 26.77 17.65
CA HIS A 550 57.15 25.45 17.02
C HIS A 550 58.33 25.24 16.07
N LYS A 551 58.74 26.26 15.31
CA LYS A 551 59.96 26.22 14.48
C LYS A 551 61.18 25.94 15.35
N ASN A 552 61.33 26.61 16.48
CA ASN A 552 62.46 26.39 17.38
C ASN A 552 62.45 24.97 17.97
N GLU A 553 61.27 24.43 18.29
CA GLU A 553 61.12 23.03 18.69
C GLU A 553 61.52 22.06 17.57
N MET A 554 61.13 22.33 16.32
CA MET A 554 61.54 21.52 15.16
C MET A 554 63.06 21.59 14.92
N LYS A 555 63.70 22.75 15.13
CA LYS A 555 65.16 22.88 15.08
C LYS A 555 65.85 22.04 16.16
N GLN A 556 65.32 22.01 17.37
CA GLN A 556 65.82 21.15 18.46
C GLN A 556 65.68 19.66 18.12
N LYS A 557 64.66 19.29 17.34
CA LYS A 557 64.43 17.92 16.84
C LYS A 557 65.25 17.56 15.59
N GLY A 558 66.11 18.45 15.10
CA GLY A 558 67.04 18.17 13.98
C GLY A 558 66.69 18.85 12.66
N PHE A 559 65.57 19.56 12.55
CA PHE A 559 65.17 20.27 11.32
C PHE A 559 65.75 21.70 11.30
N GLN A 560 67.07 21.81 11.15
CA GLN A 560 67.80 23.08 11.24
C GLN A 560 67.36 24.13 10.21
N ASP A 561 67.00 23.68 9.01
CA ASP A 561 66.55 24.50 7.89
C ASP A 561 65.05 24.81 7.93
N SER A 562 64.37 24.52 9.05
CA SER A 562 62.95 24.81 9.19
C SER A 562 62.66 26.31 9.26
N PHE A 563 61.60 26.74 8.59
CA PHE A 563 61.16 28.14 8.56
C PHE A 563 59.63 28.24 8.61
N VAL A 564 59.12 29.38 9.11
CA VAL A 564 57.69 29.68 9.13
C VAL A 564 57.27 30.15 7.75
N ALA A 565 56.27 29.49 7.15
CA ALA A 565 55.59 29.92 5.94
C ALA A 565 54.26 30.59 6.31
N GLU A 566 54.01 31.76 5.75
CA GLU A 566 52.81 32.56 5.97
C GLU A 566 51.85 32.42 4.77
N TYR A 567 50.58 32.15 5.07
CA TYR A 567 49.51 31.98 4.09
C TYR A 567 48.38 32.95 4.41
N LYS A 568 48.05 33.83 3.46
CA LYS A 568 46.98 34.83 3.60
C LYS A 568 46.04 34.74 2.40
N GLY A 569 44.75 34.50 2.66
CA GLY A 569 43.72 34.47 1.60
C GLY A 569 44.02 33.48 0.47
N GLY A 570 44.56 32.30 0.78
CA GLY A 570 44.91 31.27 -0.22
C GLY A 570 46.29 31.44 -0.86
N ASN A 571 47.00 32.54 -0.61
CA ASN A 571 48.30 32.82 -1.22
C ASN A 571 49.44 32.73 -0.19
N ARG A 572 50.57 32.16 -0.60
CA ARG A 572 51.80 32.19 0.19
C ARG A 572 52.41 33.60 0.15
N VAL A 573 52.62 34.21 1.30
CA VAL A 573 53.31 35.49 1.41
C VAL A 573 54.81 35.24 1.30
N ALA A 574 55.45 35.81 0.28
CA ALA A 574 56.90 35.71 0.12
C ALA A 574 57.60 36.46 1.28
N ILE A 575 58.45 35.75 2.02
CA ILE A 575 59.30 36.37 3.03
C ILE A 575 60.43 37.10 2.29
N TYR A 576 60.30 38.41 2.14
CA TYR A 576 61.42 39.27 1.75
C TYR A 576 62.40 39.36 2.92
N GLY A 577 63.48 38.60 2.82
CA GLY A 577 64.69 38.83 3.59
C GLY A 577 65.36 40.13 3.14
N SER A 578 65.76 40.93 4.11
CA SER A 578 66.52 42.18 3.99
C SER A 578 67.68 42.13 2.97
N GLY A 579 67.73 43.06 2.01
CA GLY A 579 68.96 43.41 1.24
C GLY A 579 68.79 43.68 -0.27
N ASN A 580 68.82 44.97 -0.65
CA ASN A 580 69.15 45.64 -1.93
C ASN A 580 68.90 44.99 -3.32
N ASP A 581 68.12 45.74 -4.11
CA ASP A 581 68.13 45.98 -5.57
C ASP A 581 68.62 44.89 -6.54
N ILE A 582 67.74 44.49 -7.47
CA ILE A 582 67.85 44.77 -8.92
C ILE A 582 66.48 44.43 -9.56
N ASN A 583 65.90 45.38 -10.30
CA ASN A 583 64.88 45.12 -11.32
C ASN A 583 65.45 44.21 -12.41
N VAL A 584 64.92 42.98 -12.55
CA VAL A 584 64.99 42.24 -13.83
C VAL A 584 63.61 41.71 -14.17
N THR A 585 62.97 42.38 -15.13
CA THR A 585 62.00 41.76 -16.02
C THR A 585 62.62 40.51 -16.64
N ASN A 586 62.11 39.33 -16.28
CA ASN A 586 62.34 38.11 -17.04
C ASN A 586 61.01 37.39 -17.21
N THR A 587 60.37 37.67 -18.34
CA THR A 587 59.47 36.74 -19.02
C THR A 587 60.31 35.55 -19.48
N PRO A 588 60.08 34.31 -19.01
CA PRO A 588 60.64 33.14 -19.67
C PRO A 588 59.84 32.93 -20.96
N GLY A 589 60.51 33.12 -22.09
CA GLY A 589 59.94 32.86 -23.42
C GLY A 589 59.33 31.47 -23.51
N SER A 590 58.14 31.40 -24.08
CA SER A 590 57.42 30.14 -24.25
C SER A 590 58.22 29.15 -25.08
N LYS A 591 58.40 27.94 -24.54
CA LYS A 591 58.97 26.75 -25.20
C LYS A 591 58.20 26.34 -26.49
N TYR A 592 57.01 26.92 -26.70
CA TYR A 592 56.03 26.51 -27.70
C TYR A 592 55.77 27.64 -28.72
N LYS A 593 55.63 27.29 -30.00
CA LYS A 593 55.33 28.22 -31.10
C LYS A 593 53.82 28.26 -31.37
N LYS A 594 53.25 29.47 -31.44
CA LYS A 594 51.81 29.72 -31.70
C LYS A 594 51.27 28.94 -32.91
N GLU A 595 52.06 28.85 -33.97
CA GLU A 595 51.70 28.21 -35.25
C GLU A 595 51.39 26.72 -35.14
N ASN A 596 51.92 26.07 -34.10
CA ASN A 596 51.88 24.63 -33.89
C ASN A 596 50.89 24.22 -32.80
N ILE A 597 50.08 25.16 -32.29
CA ILE A 597 49.10 24.90 -31.24
C ILE A 597 47.78 24.48 -31.88
N SER A 598 47.20 23.39 -31.37
CA SER A 598 45.85 22.96 -31.72
C SER A 598 45.06 22.52 -30.50
N TYR A 599 43.74 22.68 -30.57
CA TYR A 599 42.78 22.33 -29.55
C TYR A 599 41.90 21.20 -30.05
N ARG A 600 41.64 20.22 -29.17
CA ARG A 600 40.74 19.09 -29.45
C ARG A 600 39.81 18.91 -28.26
N VAL A 601 38.64 18.33 -28.48
CA VAL A 601 37.72 17.98 -27.39
C VAL A 601 37.90 16.51 -27.07
N GLN A 602 38.32 16.21 -25.84
CA GLN A 602 38.42 14.84 -25.38
C GLN A 602 37.06 14.31 -24.98
N LEU A 603 36.70 13.13 -25.48
CA LEU A 603 35.46 12.43 -25.14
C LEU A 603 35.64 11.38 -24.03
N GLY A 604 36.86 10.84 -23.85
CA GLY A 604 37.14 9.82 -22.84
C GLY A 604 38.49 9.12 -23.01
N ILE A 605 38.93 8.40 -21.97
CA ILE A 605 40.17 7.61 -21.95
C ILE A 605 39.86 6.19 -21.45
N PHE A 606 40.26 5.18 -22.21
CA PHE A 606 39.96 3.78 -21.90
C PHE A 606 41.24 2.93 -21.92
N ARG A 607 41.39 2.01 -20.95
CA ARG A 607 42.52 1.05 -20.90
C ARG A 607 42.40 -0.08 -21.93
N ASN A 608 41.19 -0.40 -22.35
CA ASN A 608 40.88 -1.50 -23.28
C ASN A 608 40.08 -0.96 -24.47
N GLN A 609 39.79 -1.80 -25.47
CA GLN A 609 38.89 -1.42 -26.58
C GLN A 609 37.54 -0.91 -26.03
N LEU A 610 37.04 0.18 -26.62
CA LEU A 610 35.79 0.84 -26.22
C LEU A 610 34.64 -0.18 -26.12
N PRO A 611 33.84 -0.20 -25.03
CA PRO A 611 32.63 -1.02 -24.94
C PRO A 611 31.72 -0.81 -26.16
N LYS A 612 31.12 -1.88 -26.69
CA LYS A 612 30.35 -1.85 -27.95
C LYS A 612 29.16 -0.89 -27.90
N GLU A 613 28.61 -0.67 -26.70
CA GLU A 613 27.50 0.23 -26.43
C GLU A 613 27.89 1.69 -26.67
N ILE A 614 29.08 2.09 -26.22
CA ILE A 614 29.60 3.47 -26.35
C ILE A 614 30.16 3.70 -27.76
N LEU A 615 30.68 2.65 -28.40
CA LEU A 615 31.28 2.73 -29.74
C LEU A 615 30.25 3.19 -30.79
N GLY A 616 29.00 2.74 -30.67
CA GLY A 616 27.92 3.13 -31.57
C GLY A 616 27.57 4.62 -31.49
N GLU A 617 27.72 5.25 -30.31
CA GLU A 617 27.46 6.68 -30.13
C GLU A 617 28.62 7.53 -30.65
N TYR A 618 29.86 7.07 -30.44
CA TYR A 618 31.05 7.78 -30.93
C TYR A 618 31.14 7.77 -32.46
N LEU A 619 30.67 6.70 -33.12
CA LEU A 619 30.58 6.61 -34.59
C LEU A 619 29.53 7.54 -35.21
N LYS A 620 28.50 7.96 -34.44
CA LYS A 620 27.46 8.90 -34.91
C LYS A 620 27.95 10.36 -34.91
N LEU A 621 29.03 10.67 -34.19
CA LEU A 621 29.60 12.01 -34.06
C LEU A 621 30.45 12.45 -35.27
N GLY A 622 30.58 11.60 -36.29
CA GLY A 622 31.43 11.86 -37.45
C GLY A 622 32.89 11.52 -37.17
N THR A 623 33.77 12.52 -37.08
CA THR A 623 35.23 12.33 -37.00
C THR A 623 35.71 12.26 -35.55
N VAL A 624 35.91 11.05 -35.03
CA VAL A 624 36.57 10.79 -33.74
C VAL A 624 37.95 10.18 -34.00
N GLU A 625 39.00 10.85 -33.54
CA GLU A 625 40.38 10.38 -33.61
C GLU A 625 40.77 9.65 -32.32
N THR A 626 41.72 8.70 -32.43
CA THR A 626 42.26 7.99 -31.28
C THR A 626 43.74 8.28 -31.09
N ILE A 627 44.14 8.58 -29.84
CA ILE A 627 45.52 8.82 -29.46
C ILE A 627 45.91 7.75 -28.45
N LYS A 628 46.92 6.93 -28.77
CA LYS A 628 47.36 5.83 -27.93
C LYS A 628 48.57 6.25 -27.09
N GLU A 629 48.43 6.22 -25.77
CA GLU A 629 49.47 6.55 -24.78
C GLU A 629 49.67 5.34 -23.86
N GLY A 630 50.60 4.45 -24.24
CA GLY A 630 50.83 3.18 -23.53
C GLY A 630 49.63 2.23 -23.61
N GLU A 631 49.10 1.84 -22.45
CA GLU A 631 47.89 1.00 -22.31
C GLU A 631 46.58 1.81 -22.41
N LEU A 632 46.65 3.14 -22.59
CA LEU A 632 45.46 4.00 -22.65
C LEU A 632 45.17 4.44 -24.09
N THR A 633 43.91 4.36 -24.50
CA THR A 633 43.40 4.92 -25.76
C THR A 633 42.48 6.09 -25.43
N ARG A 634 42.90 7.30 -25.84
CA ARG A 634 42.15 8.54 -25.70
C ARG A 634 41.34 8.79 -26.96
N TYR A 635 40.06 9.08 -26.81
CA TYR A 635 39.15 9.40 -27.91
C TYR A 635 38.91 10.92 -27.93
N VAL A 636 39.18 11.55 -29.07
CA VAL A 636 39.11 13.00 -29.22
C VAL A 636 38.31 13.36 -30.48
N SER A 637 37.61 14.49 -30.45
CA SER A 637 36.84 15.00 -31.58
C SER A 637 37.25 16.45 -31.88
N GLY A 638 37.29 16.77 -33.17
CA GLY A 638 37.69 18.07 -33.70
C GLY A 638 39.20 18.35 -33.59
N ASN A 639 39.65 19.30 -34.40
CA ASN A 639 41.03 19.80 -34.39
C ASN A 639 41.00 21.28 -34.78
N PHE A 640 41.05 22.15 -33.78
CA PHE A 640 40.81 23.58 -33.93
C PHE A 640 42.07 24.39 -33.66
N LYS A 641 42.20 25.55 -34.31
CA LYS A 641 43.30 26.49 -34.02
C LYS A 641 42.93 27.51 -32.94
N SER A 642 41.64 27.65 -32.64
CA SER A 642 41.11 28.53 -31.60
C SER A 642 40.53 27.70 -30.45
N TYR A 643 40.76 28.17 -29.21
CA TYR A 643 40.16 27.55 -28.04
C TYR A 643 38.63 27.73 -28.05
N THR A 644 38.14 28.91 -28.44
CA THR A 644 36.70 29.22 -28.52
C THR A 644 35.95 28.25 -29.45
N GLU A 645 36.54 27.87 -30.58
CA GLU A 645 35.96 26.87 -31.49
C GLU A 645 35.86 25.49 -30.83
N ALA A 646 36.90 25.07 -30.12
CA ALA A 646 36.91 23.81 -29.37
C ALA A 646 35.92 23.84 -28.19
N GLU A 647 35.75 25.00 -27.53
CA GLU A 647 34.80 25.17 -26.44
C GLU A 647 33.35 25.12 -26.92
N ASN A 648 33.05 25.67 -28.10
CA ASN A 648 31.73 25.55 -28.71
C ASN A 648 31.39 24.07 -29.03
N LEU A 649 32.33 23.33 -29.61
CA LEU A 649 32.14 21.89 -29.84
C LEU A 649 32.00 21.11 -28.52
N LYS A 650 32.77 21.46 -27.48
CA LYS A 650 32.65 20.86 -26.15
C LYS A 650 31.22 21.04 -25.61
N ASN A 651 30.69 22.26 -25.66
CA ASN A 651 29.34 22.55 -25.17
C ASN A 651 28.27 21.80 -25.99
N GLU A 652 28.44 21.70 -27.31
CA GLU A 652 27.56 20.91 -28.18
C GLU A 652 27.60 19.42 -27.81
N LEU A 653 28.79 18.86 -27.58
CA LEU A 653 28.95 17.45 -27.20
C LEU A 653 28.36 17.15 -25.82
N ILE A 654 28.52 18.05 -24.85
CA ILE A 654 27.87 17.94 -23.53
C ILE A 654 26.34 17.90 -23.71
N SER A 655 25.78 18.78 -24.55
CA SER A 655 24.33 18.79 -24.83
C SER A 655 23.81 17.52 -25.52
N LYS A 656 24.71 16.74 -26.14
CA LYS A 656 24.41 15.45 -26.80
C LYS A 656 24.68 14.23 -25.90
N GLY A 657 24.96 14.43 -24.61
CA GLY A 657 25.15 13.36 -23.63
C GLY A 657 26.60 12.98 -23.31
N PHE A 658 27.60 13.70 -23.86
CA PHE A 658 29.02 13.48 -23.54
C PHE A 658 29.48 14.37 -22.39
N GLU A 659 28.93 14.14 -21.19
CA GLU A 659 29.10 15.00 -20.00
C GLU A 659 30.56 15.15 -19.54
N THR A 660 31.42 14.19 -19.88
CA THR A 660 32.86 14.22 -19.51
C THR A 660 33.75 14.92 -20.55
N ALA A 661 33.15 15.60 -21.54
CA ALA A 661 33.90 16.27 -22.59
C ALA A 661 34.62 17.54 -22.11
N PHE A 662 35.92 17.66 -22.38
CA PHE A 662 36.69 18.86 -22.08
C PHE A 662 37.76 19.16 -23.13
N VAL A 663 38.18 20.43 -23.22
CA VAL A 663 39.17 20.87 -24.21
C VAL A 663 40.58 20.53 -23.74
N ILE A 664 41.34 19.91 -24.62
CA ILE A 664 42.77 19.65 -24.45
C ILE A 664 43.55 20.39 -25.55
N SER A 665 44.80 20.75 -25.25
CA SER A 665 45.69 21.47 -26.16
C SER A 665 46.94 20.66 -26.48
N PHE A 666 47.37 20.76 -27.73
CA PHE A 666 48.59 20.16 -28.25
C PHE A 666 49.50 21.22 -28.83
N HIS A 667 50.80 21.01 -28.69
CA HIS A 667 51.81 21.64 -29.52
C HIS A 667 52.47 20.57 -30.38
N ASN A 668 52.28 20.63 -31.70
CA ASN A 668 52.54 19.52 -32.64
C ASN A 668 51.74 18.25 -32.27
N GLN A 669 52.37 17.30 -31.59
CA GLN A 669 51.77 16.02 -31.15
C GLN A 669 51.88 15.81 -29.63
N GLU A 670 52.49 16.76 -28.90
CA GLU A 670 52.69 16.69 -27.45
C GLU A 670 51.60 17.50 -26.75
N MET A 671 50.97 16.93 -25.72
CA MET A 671 49.94 17.61 -24.95
C MET A 671 50.58 18.70 -24.06
N ILE A 672 50.01 19.89 -24.08
CA ILE A 672 50.44 21.05 -23.28
C ILE A 672 49.26 21.59 -22.48
N SER A 673 49.51 22.41 -21.45
CA SER A 673 48.42 22.97 -20.64
C SER A 673 47.57 23.95 -21.45
N VAL A 674 46.26 23.96 -21.21
CA VAL A 674 45.32 24.86 -21.91
C VAL A 674 45.65 26.33 -21.61
N LYS A 675 46.14 26.62 -20.41
CA LYS A 675 46.55 27.97 -19.99
C LYS A 675 47.77 28.46 -20.80
N GLU A 676 48.80 27.63 -20.96
CA GLU A 676 49.97 27.96 -21.78
C GLU A 676 49.62 28.06 -23.27
N ALA A 677 48.71 27.20 -23.74
CA ALA A 677 48.23 27.25 -25.12
C ALA A 677 47.47 28.55 -25.40
N LYS A 678 46.52 28.92 -24.51
CA LYS A 678 45.74 30.16 -24.59
C LYS A 678 46.62 31.40 -24.55
N ALA A 679 47.58 31.47 -23.62
CA ALA A 679 48.50 32.60 -23.51
C ALA A 679 49.35 32.86 -24.77
N LEU A 680 49.38 31.93 -25.73
CA LEU A 680 50.08 32.05 -27.00
C LEU A 680 49.16 32.30 -28.19
N THR A 681 47.92 31.79 -28.15
CA THR A 681 46.96 31.87 -29.25
C THR A 681 45.99 33.03 -29.11
N GLU A 682 45.64 33.41 -27.88
CA GLU A 682 44.75 34.51 -27.45
C GLU A 682 45.57 35.59 -26.73
#